data_AF-A0A850ZLF8-F1
#
_entry.id   AF-A0A850ZLF8-F1
#
_cell.length_a   1.000
_cell.length_b   1.000
_cell.length_c   1.000
_cell.angle_alpha   90.00
_cell.angle_beta   90.00
_cell.angle_gamma   90.00
#
_symmetry.space_group_name_H-M   'P 1'
#
loop_
_entity.id
_entity.type
_entity.pdbx_description
1 polymer ?
#
loop_
_entity_poly.entity_id
_entity_poly.type
_entity_poly.pdbx_seq_one_letter_code
_entity_poly.pdbx_strand_id
1 'polypeptide(L)'
;SSGAFYPDTTKDLQKRDDSVEPGGQYTYTWDVTEDQGPAKADADCITRAYHSHIDAPRDVASGLVGPLIICRKDTMNRDSDKHFDAEFILMFSVVDENLSWYLEDNIRTYCFEPSKVDKDDQDFQESNKMHSINGYMYGYLPNLTMCVEDKIKWHLFGMGNEADIHSAYFHGQTLIERHHRVDTISLFPATFIDAVMVPRSPGEWLLSCQVNDHIEGGMQTLFKIEDCKKSTPGHNESTKIRQYFIAAEEIIWNYGPSAVNHFTGQELIIDSESHTFFEQNETRIGGSYKKAIYKEYTDGSFTEHKTRLVEEAHLGLLGPVIKAEVGERIRVTFRNNASRPFSIQPHGVSYRRSEAGARYGTAPGGELHRGCCSTGRSLSYLPLSSHVSPGTTFTYEWDVPEDVGPTEQDPDCLTWLYYSAVDAVRDTSSGLVGPLLVCRKGALLSSGKQKNVNMEFFLLATVFDENLSWYLDDNILMFTLNPDKIDKDDEDFQESNKMHSINGYMYGNQPGLEMCKGSVVSWHLMGLGSEVDVHGIYFSENTFVTKGTRRDTANLFPHTVLTALMKPDSEGVFEVSCLTTDHYTGGMKQNYKVKKCHWWNVDLSMYLHEKVYYIAAVEVEWDYSPNRTWEFERHQYHEESPGNLFLNKDDKFIGSKYKKVLIFLFNPTGPLLVSNIGDKIIIVFKNLASRPYSIHAHGVKTDSSVVAVTNPG
;
A
#
# COMPACT_ATOMS: atom_id res chain seq x y z
N SER A 1 25.42 27.80 -1.77
CA SER A 1 25.58 26.67 -0.84
C SER A 1 24.49 25.62 -1.08
N SER A 2 24.28 25.26 -2.35
CA SER A 2 23.34 24.21 -2.77
C SER A 2 23.92 22.83 -2.50
N GLY A 3 25.23 22.65 -2.74
CA GLY A 3 25.91 21.36 -2.54
C GLY A 3 25.59 20.30 -3.57
N ALA A 4 25.14 20.69 -4.77
CA ALA A 4 24.66 19.78 -5.80
C ALA A 4 25.27 20.11 -7.16
N PHE A 5 25.86 19.11 -7.81
CA PHE A 5 26.50 19.29 -9.12
C PHE A 5 25.50 19.08 -10.26
N TYR A 6 25.14 20.16 -10.96
CA TYR A 6 24.34 20.11 -12.19
C TYR A 6 24.58 21.34 -13.09
N PRO A 7 24.17 21.30 -14.38
CA PRO A 7 24.28 22.45 -15.28
C PRO A 7 23.26 23.54 -14.89
N ASP A 8 23.72 24.49 -14.08
CA ASP A 8 22.94 25.53 -13.42
C ASP A 8 23.37 26.96 -13.84
N THR A 9 24.26 27.07 -14.82
CA THR A 9 24.86 28.32 -15.34
C THR A 9 25.77 29.09 -14.37
N THR A 10 26.01 28.57 -13.15
CA THR A 10 26.91 29.20 -12.18
C THR A 10 28.38 28.91 -12.52
N LYS A 11 29.31 29.71 -11.96
CA LYS A 11 30.74 29.61 -12.28
C LYS A 11 31.64 29.73 -11.05
N ASP A 12 32.81 29.11 -11.15
CA ASP A 12 33.97 29.26 -10.25
C ASP A 12 33.64 29.16 -8.76
N LEU A 13 33.56 30.30 -8.06
CA LEU A 13 33.33 30.37 -6.62
C LEU A 13 31.97 29.78 -6.21
N GLN A 14 30.98 29.82 -7.09
CA GLN A 14 29.63 29.30 -6.84
C GLN A 14 29.52 27.80 -7.02
N LYS A 15 30.54 27.14 -7.59
CA LYS A 15 30.59 25.67 -7.75
C LYS A 15 31.49 24.98 -6.72
N ARG A 16 32.09 25.74 -5.80
CA ARG A 16 32.93 25.18 -4.74
C ARG A 16 32.14 24.39 -3.70
N ASP A 17 30.84 24.64 -3.60
CA ASP A 17 29.92 23.84 -2.80
C ASP A 17 29.57 22.51 -3.46
N ASP A 18 29.57 22.44 -4.80
CA ASP A 18 29.04 21.31 -5.57
C ASP A 18 29.82 20.02 -5.34
N SER A 19 31.14 20.12 -5.12
CA SER A 19 31.99 18.99 -4.75
C SER A 19 33.08 19.42 -3.77
N VAL A 20 33.37 18.54 -2.81
CA VAL A 20 34.47 18.72 -1.85
C VAL A 20 35.44 17.56 -2.00
N GLU A 21 36.63 17.86 -2.52
CA GLU A 21 37.67 16.85 -2.74
C GLU A 21 38.13 16.18 -1.44
N PRO A 22 38.65 14.94 -1.49
CA PRO A 22 39.19 14.26 -0.32
C PRO A 22 40.24 15.11 0.43
N GLY A 23 40.01 15.32 1.73
CA GLY A 23 40.85 16.19 2.59
C GLY A 23 40.56 17.69 2.47
N GLY A 24 39.63 18.10 1.61
CA GLY A 24 39.10 19.46 1.51
C GLY A 24 38.12 19.80 2.64
N GLN A 25 37.78 21.08 2.73
CA GLN A 25 36.73 21.56 3.63
C GLN A 25 35.90 22.65 2.95
N TYR A 26 34.60 22.67 3.22
CA TYR A 26 33.69 23.71 2.79
C TYR A 26 32.72 24.04 3.93
N THR A 27 32.22 25.27 3.97
CA THR A 27 31.24 25.70 4.98
C THR A 27 29.93 26.02 4.29
N TYR A 28 28.92 25.17 4.49
CA TYR A 28 27.56 25.40 4.01
C TYR A 28 26.85 26.37 4.97
N THR A 29 26.28 27.45 4.42
CA THR A 29 25.44 28.40 5.16
C THR A 29 24.02 28.30 4.63
N TRP A 30 23.07 27.96 5.50
CA TRP A 30 21.66 27.84 5.16
C TRP A 30 20.84 28.83 5.97
N ASP A 31 20.11 29.70 5.28
CA ASP A 31 19.16 30.62 5.89
C ASP A 31 17.78 29.95 5.94
N VAL A 32 17.35 29.51 7.14
CA VAL A 32 16.01 28.93 7.33
C VAL A 32 15.00 30.07 7.46
N THR A 33 14.28 30.35 6.38
CA THR A 33 13.25 31.40 6.34
C THR A 33 11.88 30.88 6.80
N GLU A 34 10.93 31.80 7.06
CA GLU A 34 9.56 31.43 7.46
C GLU A 34 8.86 30.55 6.41
N ASP A 35 9.11 30.79 5.12
CA ASP A 35 8.55 30.00 4.01
C ASP A 35 9.14 28.57 3.91
N GLN A 36 10.29 28.32 4.53
CA GLN A 36 10.92 27.00 4.59
C GLN A 36 10.56 26.24 5.88
N GLY A 37 9.95 26.93 6.85
CA GLY A 37 9.47 26.35 8.09
C GLY A 37 8.11 25.64 7.95
N PRO A 38 7.58 25.08 9.04
CA PRO A 38 6.28 24.42 9.05
C PRO A 38 5.13 25.37 8.70
N ALA A 39 4.28 24.96 7.74
CA ALA A 39 3.06 25.70 7.39
C ALA A 39 2.06 25.66 8.55
N LYS A 40 1.03 26.52 8.58
CA LYS A 40 0.11 26.67 9.73
C LYS A 40 -0.57 25.37 10.19
N ALA A 41 -0.83 24.43 9.28
CA ALA A 41 -1.47 23.15 9.59
C ALA A 41 -0.46 22.03 9.91
N ASP A 42 0.83 22.26 9.69
CA ASP A 42 1.89 21.31 10.00
C ASP A 42 2.17 21.27 11.50
N ALA A 43 2.79 20.17 11.94
CA ALA A 43 3.34 20.05 13.29
C ALA A 43 4.41 21.13 13.55
N ASP A 44 4.73 21.36 14.83
CA ASP A 44 5.69 22.38 15.23
C ASP A 44 7.11 22.12 14.70
N CYS A 45 7.44 20.86 14.43
CA CYS A 45 8.67 20.41 13.79
C CYS A 45 8.34 19.42 12.67
N ILE A 46 9.00 19.58 11.53
CA ILE A 46 8.83 18.76 10.33
C ILE A 46 10.14 18.06 9.96
N THR A 47 10.00 16.87 9.39
CA THR A 47 11.13 16.05 8.93
C THR A 47 11.59 16.50 7.54
N ARG A 48 12.91 16.58 7.35
CA ARG A 48 13.63 16.71 6.08
C ARG A 48 14.85 15.80 6.12
N ALA A 49 15.58 15.72 5.02
CA ALA A 49 16.89 15.06 4.98
C ALA A 49 17.92 15.96 4.29
N TYR A 50 19.19 15.69 4.58
CA TYR A 50 20.34 16.14 3.83
C TYR A 50 21.10 14.92 3.32
N HIS A 51 21.74 15.05 2.16
CA HIS A 51 22.57 13.99 1.58
C HIS A 51 23.62 14.60 0.65
N SER A 52 24.62 13.80 0.27
CA SER A 52 25.54 14.20 -0.81
C SER A 52 24.84 14.15 -2.17
N HIS A 53 25.26 15.03 -3.09
CA HIS A 53 24.56 15.27 -4.34
C HIS A 53 25.53 15.47 -5.53
N ILE A 54 26.63 14.71 -5.56
CA ILE A 54 27.48 14.60 -6.75
C ILE A 54 26.81 13.64 -7.73
N ASP A 55 26.65 12.39 -7.29
CA ASP A 55 25.76 11.40 -7.90
C ASP A 55 24.84 10.88 -6.81
N ALA A 56 23.74 11.60 -6.57
CA ALA A 56 22.92 11.42 -5.37
C ALA A 56 22.49 9.96 -5.13
N PRO A 57 22.02 9.17 -6.11
CA PRO A 57 21.72 7.76 -5.90
C PRO A 57 22.92 6.94 -5.38
N ARG A 58 24.11 7.07 -5.99
CA ARG A 58 25.31 6.33 -5.59
C ARG A 58 25.86 6.81 -4.25
N ASP A 59 25.83 8.12 -4.03
CA ASP A 59 26.28 8.74 -2.78
C ASP A 59 25.41 8.30 -1.59
N VAL A 60 24.09 8.26 -1.78
CA VAL A 60 23.13 7.80 -0.77
C VAL A 60 23.26 6.29 -0.54
N ALA A 61 23.38 5.48 -1.61
CA ALA A 61 23.64 4.04 -1.49
C ALA A 61 24.95 3.74 -0.74
N SER A 62 25.95 4.61 -0.89
CA SER A 62 27.22 4.53 -0.13
C SER A 62 27.08 4.98 1.33
N GLY A 63 25.92 5.49 1.74
CA GLY A 63 25.58 5.85 3.12
C GLY A 63 25.57 7.35 3.46
N LEU A 64 25.73 8.25 2.49
CA LEU A 64 25.80 9.70 2.75
C LEU A 64 24.42 10.36 2.84
N VAL A 65 23.65 10.03 3.87
CA VAL A 65 22.31 10.57 4.15
C VAL A 65 22.09 10.83 5.64
N GLY A 66 21.35 11.87 5.98
CA GLY A 66 20.98 12.17 7.37
C GLY A 66 19.72 13.01 7.49
N PRO A 67 19.08 13.04 8.67
CA PRO A 67 17.87 13.80 8.90
C PRO A 67 18.14 15.27 9.20
N LEU A 68 17.24 16.15 8.77
CA LEU A 68 17.20 17.56 9.11
C LEU A 68 15.82 17.89 9.68
N ILE A 69 15.74 18.34 10.93
CA ILE A 69 14.47 18.73 11.55
C ILE A 69 14.35 20.25 11.52
N ILE A 70 13.26 20.75 10.93
CA ILE A 70 12.97 22.19 10.86
C ILE A 70 11.78 22.49 11.76
N CYS A 71 11.96 23.39 12.73
CA CYS A 71 10.92 23.75 13.69
C CYS A 71 10.47 25.19 13.52
N ARG A 72 9.26 25.49 14.01
CA ARG A 72 8.80 26.88 14.17
C ARG A 72 9.73 27.64 15.12
N LYS A 73 9.73 28.96 14.97
CA LYS A 73 10.47 29.85 15.85
C LYS A 73 10.02 29.67 17.30
N ASP A 74 10.99 29.67 18.22
CA ASP A 74 10.81 29.57 19.68
C ASP A 74 10.33 28.20 20.22
N THR A 75 10.12 27.19 19.35
CA THR A 75 9.82 25.81 19.77
C THR A 75 11.01 25.14 20.46
N MET A 76 12.22 25.38 19.98
CA MET A 76 13.45 24.65 20.37
C MET A 76 14.17 25.21 21.61
N ASN A 77 13.50 25.98 22.49
CA ASN A 77 14.15 26.61 23.65
C ASN A 77 14.53 25.61 24.77
N ARG A 78 15.68 24.96 24.55
CA ARG A 78 16.78 24.50 25.42
C ARG A 78 16.61 24.02 26.88
N ASP A 79 15.41 23.82 27.41
CA ASP A 79 15.23 23.13 28.71
C ASP A 79 14.11 22.06 28.76
N SER A 80 13.39 21.85 27.66
CA SER A 80 12.56 20.65 27.42
C SER A 80 11.70 20.93 26.18
N ASP A 81 11.62 20.00 25.24
CA ASP A 81 10.38 19.82 24.49
C ASP A 81 9.27 19.55 25.52
N LYS A 82 8.53 20.58 25.93
CA LYS A 82 7.42 20.42 26.89
C LYS A 82 6.24 19.64 26.28
N HIS A 83 6.36 19.17 25.05
CA HIS A 83 5.27 18.56 24.31
C HIS A 83 5.46 17.08 24.00
N PHE A 84 6.68 16.57 23.89
CA PHE A 84 6.98 15.16 23.60
C PHE A 84 7.96 14.62 24.64
N ASP A 85 7.76 13.37 25.07
CA ASP A 85 8.64 12.72 26.04
C ASP A 85 9.89 12.12 25.37
N ALA A 86 9.79 11.74 24.09
CA ALA A 86 10.91 11.30 23.27
C ALA A 86 10.61 11.44 21.76
N GLU A 87 11.68 11.53 20.98
CA GLU A 87 11.63 11.63 19.51
C GLU A 87 12.53 10.56 18.89
N PHE A 88 12.03 9.89 17.85
CA PHE A 88 12.78 8.88 17.09
C PHE A 88 12.79 9.23 15.60
N ILE A 89 13.90 8.91 14.95
CA ILE A 89 14.10 9.13 13.52
C ILE A 89 14.37 7.80 12.86
N LEU A 90 13.55 7.44 11.87
CA LEU A 90 13.68 6.18 11.13
C LEU A 90 13.68 6.45 9.62
N MET A 91 14.69 5.91 8.96
CA MET A 91 14.84 5.81 7.53
C MET A 91 14.49 4.39 7.09
N PHE A 92 13.49 4.24 6.23
CA PHE A 92 13.18 2.99 5.54
C PHE A 92 13.85 3.02 4.17
N SER A 93 14.70 2.03 3.90
CA SER A 93 15.46 1.98 2.65
C SER A 93 15.91 0.57 2.32
N VAL A 94 15.72 0.18 1.06
CA VAL A 94 16.46 -0.88 0.39
C VAL A 94 17.80 -0.31 -0.04
N VAL A 95 18.82 -0.49 0.80
CA VAL A 95 20.15 0.03 0.51
C VAL A 95 20.80 -0.89 -0.52
N ASP A 96 20.81 -0.44 -1.77
CA ASP A 96 21.38 -1.17 -2.90
C ASP A 96 22.90 -0.98 -2.99
N GLU A 97 23.66 -1.93 -2.44
CA GLU A 97 25.12 -1.88 -2.46
C GLU A 97 25.71 -2.07 -3.87
N ASN A 98 24.92 -2.50 -4.86
CA ASN A 98 25.37 -2.54 -6.25
C ASN A 98 25.61 -1.12 -6.82
N LEU A 99 24.91 -0.11 -6.28
CA LEU A 99 25.09 1.30 -6.66
C LEU A 99 26.18 2.01 -5.86
N SER A 100 26.62 1.43 -4.75
CA SER A 100 27.65 1.97 -3.86
C SER A 100 28.96 2.23 -4.60
N TRP A 101 29.64 3.31 -4.25
CA TRP A 101 31.00 3.59 -4.75
C TRP A 101 32.00 2.50 -4.33
N TYR A 102 31.67 1.73 -3.29
CA TYR A 102 32.57 0.77 -2.65
C TYR A 102 32.30 -0.69 -3.06
N LEU A 103 31.47 -0.95 -4.09
CA LEU A 103 31.15 -2.31 -4.52
C LEU A 103 32.41 -3.16 -4.82
N GLU A 104 33.37 -2.64 -5.59
CA GLU A 104 34.61 -3.38 -5.91
C GLU A 104 35.46 -3.66 -4.67
N ASP A 105 35.54 -2.71 -3.75
CA ASP A 105 36.29 -2.85 -2.51
C ASP A 105 35.64 -3.90 -1.61
N ASN A 106 34.30 -3.92 -1.55
CA ASN A 106 33.51 -4.91 -0.84
C ASN A 106 33.70 -6.31 -1.43
N ILE A 107 33.61 -6.46 -2.77
CA ILE A 107 33.84 -7.73 -3.46
C ILE A 107 35.25 -8.25 -3.15
N ARG A 108 36.28 -7.39 -3.26
CA ARG A 108 37.67 -7.78 -3.01
C ARG A 108 37.92 -8.16 -1.54
N THR A 109 37.22 -7.55 -0.61
CA THR A 109 37.44 -7.71 0.84
C THR A 109 36.67 -8.89 1.41
N TYR A 110 35.41 -9.06 1.01
CA TYR A 110 34.47 -9.99 1.65
C TYR A 110 34.16 -11.25 0.82
N CYS A 111 34.32 -11.23 -0.50
CA CYS A 111 34.13 -12.45 -1.30
C CYS A 111 35.36 -13.35 -1.19
N PHE A 112 35.15 -14.64 -0.87
CA PHE A 112 36.24 -15.63 -0.83
C PHE A 112 36.92 -15.85 -2.19
N GLU A 113 36.14 -15.77 -3.28
CA GLU A 113 36.62 -15.92 -4.65
C GLU A 113 36.11 -14.77 -5.54
N PRO A 114 36.70 -13.56 -5.46
CA PRO A 114 36.24 -12.38 -6.19
C PRO A 114 36.19 -12.56 -7.71
N SER A 115 37.03 -13.43 -8.28
CA SER A 115 37.11 -13.68 -9.72
C SER A 115 35.95 -14.50 -10.28
N LYS A 116 35.12 -15.12 -9.44
CA LYS A 116 33.93 -15.88 -9.85
C LYS A 116 32.65 -15.07 -9.79
N VAL A 117 32.71 -13.85 -9.25
CA VAL A 117 31.54 -12.99 -9.11
C VAL A 117 31.15 -12.47 -10.49
N ASP A 118 29.93 -12.79 -10.89
CA ASP A 118 29.24 -12.12 -11.98
C ASP A 118 28.36 -11.02 -11.36
N LYS A 119 28.52 -9.78 -11.83
CA LYS A 119 27.78 -8.63 -11.32
C LYS A 119 26.42 -8.47 -12.00
N ASP A 120 26.25 -9.09 -13.15
CA ASP A 120 25.00 -9.08 -13.90
C ASP A 120 24.07 -10.22 -13.47
N ASP A 121 24.56 -11.11 -12.60
CA ASP A 121 23.77 -12.18 -11.97
C ASP A 121 22.72 -11.58 -11.03
N GLN A 122 21.46 -11.99 -11.23
CA GLN A 122 20.31 -11.44 -10.49
C GLN A 122 20.37 -11.80 -9.01
N ASP A 123 20.75 -13.04 -8.68
CA ASP A 123 20.87 -13.48 -7.29
C ASP A 123 21.98 -12.72 -6.55
N PHE A 124 23.10 -12.45 -7.23
CA PHE A 124 24.16 -11.60 -6.68
C PHE A 124 23.67 -10.18 -6.43
N GLN A 125 23.00 -9.56 -7.40
CA GLN A 125 22.46 -8.20 -7.23
C GLN A 125 21.44 -8.14 -6.09
N GLU A 126 20.52 -9.10 -6.03
CA GLU A 126 19.51 -9.19 -4.98
C GLU A 126 20.13 -9.39 -3.60
N SER A 127 21.19 -10.21 -3.50
CA SER A 127 21.90 -10.43 -2.23
C SER A 127 22.55 -9.16 -1.65
N ASN A 128 22.79 -8.16 -2.50
CA ASN A 128 23.37 -6.86 -2.13
C ASN A 128 22.29 -5.78 -1.84
N LYS A 129 21.01 -6.11 -1.96
CA LYS A 129 19.91 -5.22 -1.58
C LYS A 129 19.55 -5.40 -0.12
N MET A 130 19.94 -4.43 0.70
CA MET A 130 19.80 -4.51 2.15
C MET A 130 18.50 -3.87 2.62
N HIS A 131 17.44 -4.68 2.81
CA HIS A 131 16.10 -4.24 3.25
C HIS A 131 16.09 -3.79 4.72
N SER A 132 16.39 -2.51 4.98
CA SER A 132 16.83 -2.05 6.30
C SER A 132 16.03 -0.88 6.87
N ILE A 133 16.09 -0.74 8.20
CA ILE A 133 15.64 0.45 8.94
C ILE A 133 16.88 1.09 9.58
N ASN A 134 17.22 2.31 9.18
CA ASN A 134 18.48 2.98 9.54
C ASN A 134 19.75 2.14 9.25
N GLY A 135 19.74 1.29 8.22
CA GLY A 135 20.85 0.39 7.90
C GLY A 135 20.90 -0.90 8.73
N TYR A 136 19.87 -1.20 9.53
CA TYR A 136 19.76 -2.45 10.28
C TYR A 136 18.64 -3.34 9.74
N MET A 137 18.93 -4.64 9.62
CA MET A 137 17.99 -5.69 9.18
C MET A 137 17.69 -6.65 10.34
N TYR A 138 16.71 -7.53 10.17
CA TYR A 138 16.42 -8.68 11.04
C TYR A 138 16.38 -8.39 12.56
N GLY A 139 15.83 -7.25 12.96
CA GLY A 139 15.64 -6.95 14.38
C GLY A 139 16.80 -6.24 15.08
N TYR A 140 17.90 -5.91 14.39
CA TYR A 140 19.13 -5.44 15.04
C TYR A 140 19.19 -3.96 15.42
N LEU A 141 18.23 -3.13 14.98
CA LEU A 141 18.22 -1.70 15.33
C LEU A 141 18.06 -1.52 16.86
N PRO A 142 19.05 -0.92 17.57
CA PRO A 142 19.03 -0.84 19.02
C PRO A 142 18.27 0.40 19.54
N ASN A 143 18.03 0.42 20.85
CA ASN A 143 17.64 1.61 21.63
C ASN A 143 16.28 2.25 21.29
N LEU A 144 15.31 1.49 20.79
CA LEU A 144 13.91 1.94 20.72
C LEU A 144 13.18 1.58 22.02
N THR A 145 13.29 2.42 23.05
CA THR A 145 12.62 2.21 24.34
C THR A 145 11.84 3.46 24.75
N MET A 146 10.60 3.27 25.19
CA MET A 146 9.69 4.33 25.63
C MET A 146 8.83 3.87 26.79
N CYS A 147 8.24 4.80 27.52
CA CYS A 147 7.34 4.49 28.62
C CYS A 147 5.87 4.53 28.19
N VAL A 148 5.03 3.72 28.84
CA VAL A 148 3.58 3.83 28.74
C VAL A 148 3.14 5.27 29.07
N GLU A 149 2.18 5.80 28.30
CA GLU A 149 1.70 7.20 28.33
C GLU A 149 2.67 8.26 27.78
N ASP A 150 3.86 7.90 27.31
CA ASP A 150 4.76 8.88 26.68
C ASP A 150 4.16 9.42 25.39
N LYS A 151 4.29 10.72 25.16
CA LYS A 151 3.98 11.29 23.86
C LYS A 151 5.22 11.22 22.98
N ILE A 152 5.22 10.29 22.04
CA ILE A 152 6.36 9.99 21.17
C ILE A 152 6.17 10.62 19.80
N LYS A 153 7.21 11.32 19.33
CA LYS A 153 7.29 11.85 17.96
C LYS A 153 8.13 10.90 17.09
N TRP A 154 7.56 10.46 15.98
CA TRP A 154 8.24 9.67 14.97
C TRP A 154 8.50 10.52 13.74
N HIS A 155 9.77 10.66 13.37
CA HIS A 155 10.23 11.26 12.13
C HIS A 155 10.59 10.14 11.16
N LEU A 156 9.73 9.92 10.17
CA LEU A 156 9.83 8.80 9.24
C LEU A 156 10.16 9.34 7.85
N PHE A 157 11.08 8.70 7.16
CA PHE A 157 11.32 8.99 5.75
C PHE A 157 11.75 7.77 4.95
N GLY A 158 11.35 7.74 3.68
CA GLY A 158 11.76 6.71 2.72
C GLY A 158 12.92 7.22 1.84
N MET A 159 13.83 6.33 1.46
CA MET A 159 14.96 6.65 0.58
C MET A 159 15.31 5.46 -0.30
N GLY A 160 15.66 5.71 -1.57
CA GLY A 160 16.13 4.69 -2.50
C GLY A 160 15.51 4.83 -3.90
N ASN A 161 15.01 3.74 -4.48
CA ASN A 161 14.62 3.62 -5.89
C ASN A 161 13.15 3.15 -6.08
N GLU A 162 12.84 2.52 -7.21
CA GLU A 162 11.51 2.04 -7.59
C GLU A 162 10.99 0.91 -6.68
N ALA A 163 11.87 0.13 -6.06
CA ALA A 163 11.52 -0.90 -5.07
C ALA A 163 11.19 -0.29 -3.70
N ASP A 164 11.57 0.96 -3.42
CA ASP A 164 11.40 1.60 -2.11
C ASP A 164 9.97 2.11 -1.83
N ILE A 165 9.01 1.21 -1.94
CA ILE A 165 7.65 1.38 -1.46
C ILE A 165 7.57 0.72 -0.10
N HIS A 166 7.49 1.52 0.97
CA HIS A 166 7.51 1.00 2.33
C HIS A 166 6.17 1.23 3.01
N SER A 167 5.70 0.22 3.73
CA SER A 167 4.51 0.29 4.58
C SER A 167 4.89 0.02 6.02
N ALA A 168 5.33 1.07 6.72
CA ALA A 168 5.80 0.99 8.10
C ALA A 168 4.63 0.75 9.06
N TYR A 169 4.57 -0.44 9.65
CA TYR A 169 3.50 -0.86 10.56
C TYR A 169 4.02 -1.04 11.99
N PHE A 170 3.40 -0.32 12.93
CA PHE A 170 3.72 -0.39 14.35
C PHE A 170 2.76 -1.36 15.04
N HIS A 171 3.20 -2.59 15.29
CA HIS A 171 2.32 -3.64 15.79
C HIS A 171 1.68 -3.25 17.13
N GLY A 172 0.35 -3.36 17.20
CA GLY A 172 -0.44 -3.16 18.41
C GLY A 172 -0.50 -1.70 18.89
N GLN A 173 0.04 -0.76 18.12
CA GLN A 173 -0.03 0.66 18.38
C GLN A 173 -0.75 1.36 17.23
N THR A 174 -1.28 2.56 17.49
CA THR A 174 -1.78 3.46 16.44
C THR A 174 -1.07 4.80 16.55
N LEU A 175 -1.01 5.51 15.43
CA LEU A 175 -0.39 6.81 15.31
C LEU A 175 -1.42 7.84 14.85
N ILE A 176 -1.06 9.11 15.00
CA ILE A 176 -1.76 10.24 14.43
C ILE A 176 -0.85 10.90 13.41
N GLU A 177 -1.28 10.90 12.15
CA GLU A 177 -0.65 11.56 11.01
C GLU A 177 -1.59 12.67 10.52
N ARG A 178 -1.16 13.94 10.56
CA ARG A 178 -1.97 15.10 10.13
C ARG A 178 -3.41 15.08 10.68
N HIS A 179 -3.56 14.83 11.98
CA HIS A 179 -4.84 14.71 12.70
C HIS A 179 -5.71 13.51 12.31
N HIS A 180 -5.23 12.57 11.51
CA HIS A 180 -5.93 11.34 11.16
C HIS A 180 -5.31 10.13 11.86
N ARG A 181 -6.16 9.21 12.32
CA ARG A 181 -5.70 7.95 12.91
C ARG A 181 -5.16 7.04 11.82
N VAL A 182 -3.96 6.52 12.02
CA VAL A 182 -3.29 5.55 11.14
C VAL A 182 -2.60 4.48 11.97
N ASP A 183 -2.26 3.35 11.37
CA ASP A 183 -1.42 2.31 11.98
C ASP A 183 -0.24 1.91 11.07
N THR A 184 -0.46 1.97 9.75
CA THR A 184 0.53 1.84 8.70
C THR A 184 0.82 3.20 8.06
N ILE A 185 2.10 3.49 7.80
CA ILE A 185 2.56 4.71 7.12
C ILE A 185 3.29 4.34 5.83
N SER A 186 2.83 4.87 4.71
CA SER A 186 3.47 4.68 3.40
C SER A 186 4.61 5.66 3.18
N LEU A 187 5.80 5.15 2.84
CA LEU A 187 7.00 5.93 2.55
C LEU A 187 7.54 5.53 1.18
N PHE A 188 7.83 6.52 0.34
CA PHE A 188 8.47 6.38 -0.98
C PHE A 188 9.82 7.11 -0.98
N PRO A 189 10.66 7.01 -2.03
CA PRO A 189 11.88 7.80 -2.11
C PRO A 189 11.63 9.29 -1.84
N ALA A 190 12.34 9.84 -0.87
CA ALA A 190 12.23 11.22 -0.39
C ALA A 190 10.82 11.62 0.10
N THR A 191 10.03 10.68 0.62
CA THR A 191 8.83 10.97 1.39
C THR A 191 9.22 11.28 2.84
N PHE A 192 8.70 12.39 3.39
CA PHE A 192 8.96 12.81 4.77
C PHE A 192 7.65 12.92 5.54
N ILE A 193 7.52 12.13 6.60
CA ILE A 193 6.31 12.08 7.42
C ILE A 193 6.70 12.27 8.89
N ASP A 194 5.83 12.95 9.62
CA ASP A 194 5.90 13.07 11.04
C ASP A 194 4.61 12.51 11.66
N ALA A 195 4.76 11.63 12.64
CA ALA A 195 3.63 10.95 13.27
C ALA A 195 3.77 10.98 14.80
N VAL A 196 2.64 10.99 15.50
CA VAL A 196 2.62 11.01 16.96
C VAL A 196 1.99 9.72 17.48
N MET A 197 2.65 9.09 18.46
CA MET A 197 2.18 7.88 19.12
C MET A 197 2.08 8.11 20.63
N VAL A 198 1.08 7.49 21.26
CA VAL A 198 1.00 7.36 22.72
C VAL A 198 0.92 5.86 23.03
N PRO A 199 2.00 5.22 23.52
CA PRO A 199 2.04 3.78 23.74
C PRO A 199 1.26 3.41 25.01
N ARG A 200 0.50 2.31 24.94
CA ARG A 200 -0.37 1.84 26.06
C ARG A 200 0.06 0.52 26.65
N SER A 201 0.29 -0.46 25.80
CA SER A 201 0.50 -1.84 26.23
C SER A 201 2.00 -2.11 26.46
N PRO A 202 2.45 -2.35 27.71
CA PRO A 202 3.84 -2.64 27.97
C PRO A 202 4.24 -3.98 27.34
N GLY A 203 5.47 -4.06 26.83
CA GLY A 203 5.98 -5.23 26.13
C GLY A 203 6.98 -4.89 25.03
N GLU A 204 7.47 -5.94 24.37
CA GLU A 204 8.30 -5.84 23.16
C GLU A 204 7.39 -6.01 21.94
N TRP A 205 7.46 -5.05 21.02
CA TRP A 205 6.59 -4.89 19.87
C TRP A 205 7.39 -4.84 18.58
N LEU A 206 6.82 -5.39 17.50
CA LEU A 206 7.42 -5.38 16.18
C LEU A 206 7.10 -4.07 15.46
N LEU A 207 8.11 -3.48 14.86
CA LEU A 207 7.98 -2.50 13.79
C LEU A 207 8.53 -3.14 12.52
N SER A 208 7.71 -3.27 11.50
CA SER A 208 8.14 -3.89 10.24
C SER A 208 7.54 -3.19 9.04
N CYS A 209 8.21 -3.32 7.90
CA CYS A 209 7.58 -3.08 6.61
C CYS A 209 6.60 -4.22 6.33
N GLN A 210 5.42 -3.90 5.77
CA GLN A 210 4.40 -4.89 5.39
C GLN A 210 4.35 -5.15 3.87
N VAL A 211 5.38 -4.73 3.14
CA VAL A 211 5.58 -5.15 1.75
C VAL A 211 6.24 -6.54 1.77
N ASN A 212 5.69 -7.49 1.00
CA ASN A 212 6.08 -8.91 1.05
C ASN A 212 7.60 -9.12 0.90
N ASP A 213 8.22 -8.52 -0.10
CA ASP A 213 9.63 -8.76 -0.40
C ASP A 213 10.53 -8.06 0.64
N HIS A 214 10.06 -6.93 1.19
CA HIS A 214 10.76 -6.21 2.27
C HIS A 214 10.69 -6.97 3.61
N ILE A 215 9.57 -7.61 3.92
CA ILE A 215 9.42 -8.36 5.17
C ILE A 215 10.26 -9.64 5.14
N GLU A 216 10.33 -10.35 4.01
CA GLU A 216 11.18 -11.52 3.80
C GLU A 216 12.67 -11.16 3.78
N GLY A 217 13.02 -10.04 3.13
CA GLY A 217 14.36 -9.48 3.18
C GLY A 217 14.77 -8.91 4.55
N GLY A 218 13.89 -8.93 5.55
CA GLY A 218 14.26 -8.66 6.94
C GLY A 218 14.11 -7.21 7.39
N MET A 219 13.29 -6.40 6.73
CA MET A 219 13.01 -5.02 7.13
C MET A 219 12.11 -4.95 8.38
N GLN A 220 12.72 -5.27 9.52
CA GLN A 220 12.05 -5.48 10.79
C GLN A 220 12.92 -5.02 11.96
N THR A 221 12.29 -4.45 12.98
CA THR A 221 12.91 -4.07 14.25
C THR A 221 11.96 -4.25 15.42
N LEU A 222 12.50 -4.34 16.64
CA LEU A 222 11.73 -4.41 17.87
C LEU A 222 11.83 -3.08 18.61
N PHE A 223 10.73 -2.63 19.18
CA PHE A 223 10.70 -1.53 20.14
C PHE A 223 10.08 -1.97 21.46
N LYS A 224 10.56 -1.39 22.56
CA LYS A 224 10.18 -1.77 23.92
C LYS A 224 9.37 -0.67 24.58
N ILE A 225 8.20 -1.05 25.09
CA ILE A 225 7.34 -0.20 25.92
C ILE A 225 7.45 -0.66 27.37
N GLU A 226 7.95 0.21 28.25
CA GLU A 226 8.12 -0.06 29.68
C GLU A 226 7.03 0.60 30.52
N ASP A 227 6.65 -0.05 31.62
CA ASP A 227 5.78 0.58 32.62
C ASP A 227 6.61 1.44 33.57
N CYS A 228 6.64 2.75 33.28
CA CYS A 228 7.34 3.74 34.08
C CYS A 228 6.46 4.38 35.18
N LYS A 229 5.32 3.75 35.51
CA LYS A 229 4.40 4.17 36.59
C LYS A 229 3.83 5.58 36.42
N LYS A 230 3.63 6.03 35.18
CA LYS A 230 2.87 7.25 34.87
C LYS A 230 1.38 7.05 35.17
N SER A 231 0.68 8.12 35.53
CA SER A 231 -0.76 8.05 35.81
C SER A 231 -1.54 7.78 34.53
N THR A 232 -2.07 6.57 34.41
CA THR A 232 -2.97 6.20 33.32
C THR A 232 -4.34 6.86 33.56
N PRO A 233 -4.89 7.59 32.58
CA PRO A 233 -6.27 8.06 32.66
C PRO A 233 -7.20 6.86 32.89
N GLY A 234 -8.06 6.93 33.89
CA GLY A 234 -9.05 5.89 34.14
C GLY A 234 -10.04 5.85 32.98
N HIS A 235 -9.93 4.87 32.09
CA HIS A 235 -10.89 4.66 31.03
C HIS A 235 -12.16 4.01 31.62
N ASN A 236 -13.31 4.63 31.36
CA ASN A 236 -14.61 4.03 31.64
C ASN A 236 -14.82 2.88 30.65
N GLU A 237 -14.35 1.69 31.02
CA GLU A 237 -14.59 0.46 30.25
C GLU A 237 -16.10 0.21 30.14
N SER A 238 -16.62 0.23 28.92
CA SER A 238 -17.96 -0.28 28.67
C SER A 238 -17.85 -1.77 28.40
N THR A 239 -18.61 -2.58 29.14
CA THR A 239 -18.51 -4.05 29.16
C THR A 239 -19.15 -4.76 27.96
N LYS A 240 -19.42 -4.05 26.85
CA LYS A 240 -20.08 -4.67 25.70
C LYS A 240 -19.05 -5.42 24.86
N ILE A 241 -19.17 -6.74 24.87
CA ILE A 241 -18.31 -7.66 24.12
C ILE A 241 -19.02 -8.04 22.83
N ARG A 242 -18.35 -7.85 21.69
CA ARG A 242 -18.78 -8.36 20.39
C ARG A 242 -18.09 -9.67 20.09
N GLN A 243 -18.87 -10.74 20.13
CA GLN A 243 -18.40 -12.09 19.89
C GLN A 243 -18.48 -12.43 18.40
N TYR A 244 -17.39 -12.98 17.87
CA TYR A 244 -17.30 -13.56 16.53
C TYR A 244 -16.78 -14.99 16.62
N PHE A 245 -17.30 -15.87 15.77
CA PHE A 245 -16.83 -17.25 15.61
C PHE A 245 -16.33 -17.40 14.19
N ILE A 246 -15.01 -17.50 14.03
CA ILE A 246 -14.36 -17.51 12.71
C ILE A 246 -13.56 -18.79 12.56
N ALA A 247 -13.61 -19.44 11.41
CA ALA A 247 -12.71 -20.55 11.12
C ALA A 247 -11.94 -20.33 9.82
N ALA A 248 -10.70 -20.82 9.78
CA ALA A 248 -9.96 -20.96 8.53
C ALA A 248 -10.36 -22.28 7.87
N GLU A 249 -10.79 -22.22 6.61
CA GLU A 249 -11.23 -23.37 5.81
C GLU A 249 -10.58 -23.36 4.44
N GLU A 250 -10.31 -24.57 3.92
CA GLU A 250 -9.81 -24.74 2.56
C GLU A 250 -10.97 -24.83 1.56
N ILE A 251 -10.91 -24.03 0.51
CA ILE A 251 -11.89 -24.00 -0.59
C ILE A 251 -11.19 -24.03 -1.93
N ILE A 252 -11.93 -24.35 -2.99
CA ILE A 252 -11.50 -24.06 -4.36
C ILE A 252 -12.10 -22.71 -4.73
N TRP A 253 -11.26 -21.75 -5.03
CA TRP A 253 -11.63 -20.41 -5.46
C TRP A 253 -11.46 -20.28 -6.97
N ASN A 254 -12.45 -19.69 -7.65
CA ASN A 254 -12.41 -19.38 -9.07
C ASN A 254 -12.44 -17.86 -9.26
N TYR A 255 -11.37 -17.31 -9.84
CA TYR A 255 -11.21 -15.86 -10.05
C TYR A 255 -12.13 -15.28 -11.13
N GLY A 256 -12.63 -16.12 -12.04
CA GLY A 256 -13.54 -15.74 -13.12
C GLY A 256 -14.71 -16.72 -13.27
N PRO A 257 -15.68 -16.76 -12.33
CA PRO A 257 -16.76 -17.75 -12.33
C PRO A 257 -17.66 -17.74 -13.57
N SER A 258 -17.78 -16.61 -14.29
CA SER A 258 -18.57 -16.54 -15.52
C SER A 258 -17.84 -17.10 -16.75
N ALA A 259 -16.53 -17.36 -16.64
CA ALA A 259 -15.62 -17.69 -17.73
C ALA A 259 -15.56 -16.63 -18.85
N VAL A 260 -16.07 -15.42 -18.62
CA VAL A 260 -16.15 -14.34 -19.61
C VAL A 260 -15.54 -13.06 -19.06
N ASN A 261 -14.81 -12.35 -19.91
CA ASN A 261 -14.41 -10.95 -19.67
C ASN A 261 -15.62 -10.05 -19.94
N HIS A 262 -16.21 -9.47 -18.88
CA HIS A 262 -17.43 -8.68 -19.01
C HIS A 262 -17.24 -7.33 -19.74
N PHE A 263 -16.00 -6.91 -19.97
CA PHE A 263 -15.67 -5.67 -20.70
C PHE A 263 -15.55 -5.90 -22.21
N THR A 264 -14.98 -7.03 -22.63
CA THR A 264 -14.81 -7.38 -24.06
C THR A 264 -15.93 -8.29 -24.58
N GLY A 265 -16.61 -9.00 -23.69
CA GLY A 265 -17.63 -10.01 -24.01
C GLY A 265 -17.05 -11.34 -24.53
N GLN A 266 -15.73 -11.51 -24.46
CA GLN A 266 -15.03 -12.73 -24.92
C GLN A 266 -14.80 -13.71 -23.76
N GLU A 267 -14.62 -14.99 -24.08
CA GLU A 267 -14.25 -16.01 -23.09
C GLU A 267 -12.84 -15.77 -22.56
N LEU A 268 -12.63 -15.98 -21.25
CA LEU A 268 -11.36 -15.66 -20.59
C LEU A 268 -10.16 -16.41 -21.16
N ILE A 269 -10.38 -17.63 -21.67
CA ILE A 269 -9.36 -18.48 -22.27
C ILE A 269 -9.01 -18.11 -23.73
N ILE A 270 -9.75 -17.20 -24.36
CA ILE A 270 -9.51 -16.77 -25.76
C ILE A 270 -9.09 -15.30 -25.80
N ASP A 271 -9.63 -14.49 -24.90
CA ASP A 271 -9.33 -13.06 -24.80
C ASP A 271 -7.83 -12.85 -24.55
N SER A 272 -7.21 -11.99 -25.35
CA SER A 272 -5.76 -11.82 -25.37
C SER A 272 -5.19 -11.24 -24.07
N GLU A 273 -6.01 -10.52 -23.29
CA GLU A 273 -5.56 -9.97 -22.00
C GLU A 273 -5.63 -11.04 -20.91
N SER A 274 -6.67 -11.87 -20.90
CA SER A 274 -6.90 -12.85 -19.82
C SER A 274 -6.33 -14.25 -20.07
N HIS A 275 -5.98 -14.59 -21.32
CA HIS A 275 -5.49 -15.91 -21.70
C HIS A 275 -4.33 -16.38 -20.80
N THR A 276 -3.33 -15.52 -20.56
CA THR A 276 -2.15 -15.84 -19.75
C THR A 276 -2.49 -16.39 -18.36
N PHE A 277 -3.54 -15.87 -17.72
CA PHE A 277 -3.93 -16.21 -16.34
C PHE A 277 -4.98 -17.32 -16.25
N PHE A 278 -5.78 -17.52 -17.31
CA PHE A 278 -6.90 -18.46 -17.31
C PHE A 278 -6.66 -19.72 -18.15
N GLU A 279 -5.59 -19.76 -18.95
CA GLU A 279 -5.20 -20.95 -19.71
C GLU A 279 -4.88 -22.11 -18.76
N GLN A 280 -5.50 -23.27 -19.01
CA GLN A 280 -5.23 -24.52 -18.30
C GLN A 280 -4.71 -25.56 -19.29
N ASN A 281 -3.48 -26.05 -19.09
CA ASN A 281 -2.85 -27.01 -19.99
C ASN A 281 -1.87 -27.95 -19.24
N GLU A 282 -0.87 -28.53 -19.91
CA GLU A 282 0.11 -29.41 -19.27
C GLU A 282 0.97 -28.72 -18.20
N THR A 283 1.23 -27.42 -18.35
CA THR A 283 2.19 -26.64 -17.53
C THR A 283 1.56 -25.39 -16.91
N ARG A 284 0.24 -25.25 -16.93
CA ARG A 284 -0.51 -24.09 -16.40
C ARG A 284 -1.72 -24.54 -15.59
N ILE A 285 -1.91 -23.91 -14.43
CA ILE A 285 -2.97 -24.25 -13.46
C ILE A 285 -4.34 -23.75 -13.93
N GLY A 286 -4.40 -22.55 -14.53
CA GLY A 286 -5.62 -21.89 -14.98
C GLY A 286 -6.24 -20.99 -13.91
N GLY A 287 -7.54 -20.69 -14.02
CA GLY A 287 -8.19 -19.67 -13.18
C GLY A 287 -8.78 -20.13 -11.84
N SER A 288 -8.49 -21.37 -11.39
CA SER A 288 -9.05 -21.94 -10.16
C SER A 288 -7.98 -22.53 -9.25
N TYR A 289 -7.99 -22.15 -7.98
CA TYR A 289 -6.95 -22.48 -7.01
C TYR A 289 -7.57 -22.93 -5.68
N LYS A 290 -6.96 -23.91 -5.03
CA LYS A 290 -7.19 -24.24 -3.62
C LYS A 290 -6.59 -23.12 -2.76
N LYS A 291 -7.41 -22.59 -1.85
CA LYS A 291 -7.10 -21.45 -0.99
C LYS A 291 -7.61 -21.68 0.43
N ALA A 292 -7.04 -20.96 1.40
CA ALA A 292 -7.56 -20.90 2.76
C ALA A 292 -8.27 -19.56 2.99
N ILE A 293 -9.52 -19.60 3.48
CA ILE A 293 -10.32 -18.39 3.73
C ILE A 293 -10.89 -18.38 5.14
N TYR A 294 -11.17 -17.19 5.65
CA TYR A 294 -11.93 -17.02 6.89
C TYR A 294 -13.44 -17.10 6.63
N LYS A 295 -14.14 -17.96 7.38
CA LYS A 295 -15.61 -18.03 7.39
C LYS A 295 -16.19 -17.80 8.77
N GLU A 296 -17.33 -17.12 8.81
CA GLU A 296 -18.07 -16.89 10.05
C GLU A 296 -19.06 -18.02 10.35
N TYR A 297 -19.17 -18.36 11.63
CA TYR A 297 -20.10 -19.34 12.18
C TYR A 297 -21.07 -18.67 13.13
N THR A 298 -22.22 -19.32 13.35
CA THR A 298 -23.25 -18.82 14.26
C THR A 298 -22.84 -18.90 15.73
N ASP A 299 -22.08 -19.94 16.11
CA ASP A 299 -21.60 -20.16 17.47
C ASP A 299 -20.29 -20.95 17.56
N GLY A 300 -19.83 -21.21 18.79
CA GLY A 300 -18.58 -21.93 19.08
C GLY A 300 -18.59 -23.43 18.82
N SER A 301 -19.71 -24.02 18.35
CA SER A 301 -19.73 -25.41 17.91
C SER A 301 -19.07 -25.60 16.54
N PHE A 302 -18.98 -24.53 15.74
CA PHE A 302 -18.49 -24.54 14.37
C PHE A 302 -19.19 -25.57 13.46
N THR A 303 -20.52 -25.70 13.59
CA THR A 303 -21.31 -26.61 12.74
C THR A 303 -22.10 -25.90 11.64
N GLU A 304 -22.61 -24.70 11.90
CA GLU A 304 -23.45 -23.94 10.97
C GLU A 304 -22.78 -22.63 10.56
N HIS A 305 -22.55 -22.45 9.26
CA HIS A 305 -22.05 -21.20 8.69
C HIS A 305 -23.09 -20.11 8.85
N LYS A 306 -22.65 -18.92 9.26
CA LYS A 306 -23.50 -17.73 9.21
C LYS A 306 -23.65 -17.32 7.75
N THR A 307 -24.88 -17.29 7.26
CA THR A 307 -25.17 -16.93 5.87
C THR A 307 -24.84 -15.46 5.63
N ARG A 308 -24.04 -15.18 4.58
CA ARG A 308 -23.78 -13.82 4.13
C ARG A 308 -25.08 -13.17 3.66
N LEU A 309 -25.25 -11.90 4.01
CA LEU A 309 -26.36 -11.09 3.51
C LEU A 309 -26.19 -10.82 2.01
N VAL A 310 -27.30 -10.51 1.33
CA VAL A 310 -27.26 -10.12 -0.10
C VAL A 310 -26.34 -8.93 -0.34
N GLU A 311 -26.30 -8.00 0.61
CA GLU A 311 -25.44 -6.81 0.57
C GLU A 311 -23.95 -7.18 0.74
N GLU A 312 -23.64 -8.31 1.36
CA GLU A 312 -22.27 -8.81 1.60
C GLU A 312 -21.78 -9.74 0.47
N ALA A 313 -22.58 -9.93 -0.59
CA ALA A 313 -22.20 -10.76 -1.74
C ALA A 313 -20.88 -10.29 -2.39
N HIS A 314 -20.57 -8.99 -2.26
CA HIS A 314 -19.35 -8.40 -2.81
C HIS A 314 -18.07 -8.79 -2.05
N LEU A 315 -18.15 -9.34 -0.82
CA LEU A 315 -16.95 -9.67 -0.04
C LEU A 315 -16.07 -10.72 -0.74
N GLY A 316 -16.63 -11.56 -1.61
CA GLY A 316 -15.86 -12.53 -2.38
C GLY A 316 -14.99 -13.42 -1.48
N LEU A 317 -13.69 -13.39 -1.73
CA LEU A 317 -12.69 -14.16 -0.99
C LEU A 317 -12.46 -13.64 0.45
N LEU A 318 -12.81 -12.39 0.74
CA LEU A 318 -12.58 -11.78 2.06
C LEU A 318 -13.30 -12.52 3.17
N GLY A 319 -12.67 -12.52 4.35
CA GLY A 319 -13.29 -12.92 5.60
C GLY A 319 -14.50 -12.07 6.00
N PRO A 320 -15.26 -12.49 7.03
CA PRO A 320 -16.36 -11.69 7.57
C PRO A 320 -15.90 -10.34 8.13
N VAL A 321 -16.80 -9.35 8.08
CA VAL A 321 -16.50 -8.02 8.60
C VAL A 321 -16.56 -8.00 10.13
N ILE A 322 -15.42 -7.77 10.78
CA ILE A 322 -15.37 -7.51 12.22
C ILE A 322 -15.67 -6.04 12.45
N LYS A 323 -16.58 -5.70 13.37
CA LYS A 323 -16.95 -4.30 13.65
C LYS A 323 -16.98 -4.06 15.16
N ALA A 324 -16.53 -2.90 15.60
CA ALA A 324 -16.64 -2.46 16.97
C ALA A 324 -16.78 -0.94 17.08
N GLU A 325 -17.39 -0.49 18.17
CA GLU A 325 -17.37 0.91 18.58
C GLU A 325 -16.29 1.15 19.64
N VAL A 326 -15.82 2.38 19.70
CA VAL A 326 -14.98 2.87 20.78
C VAL A 326 -15.62 2.60 22.15
N GLY A 327 -14.85 1.97 23.03
CA GLY A 327 -15.23 1.51 24.36
C GLY A 327 -15.77 0.08 24.41
N GLU A 328 -15.91 -0.63 23.29
CA GLU A 328 -16.29 -2.04 23.25
C GLU A 328 -15.05 -2.97 23.23
N ARG A 329 -15.28 -4.27 23.48
CA ARG A 329 -14.26 -5.33 23.33
C ARG A 329 -14.66 -6.29 22.22
N ILE A 330 -13.72 -6.66 21.36
CA ILE A 330 -13.91 -7.67 20.33
C ILE A 330 -13.43 -9.01 20.91
N ARG A 331 -14.24 -10.05 20.82
CA ARG A 331 -13.83 -11.43 21.13
C ARG A 331 -13.98 -12.30 19.89
N VAL A 332 -12.87 -12.82 19.38
CA VAL A 332 -12.86 -13.71 18.21
C VAL A 332 -12.44 -15.11 18.65
N THR A 333 -13.39 -16.04 18.66
CA THR A 333 -13.08 -17.46 18.82
C THR A 333 -12.73 -18.02 17.45
N PHE A 334 -11.44 -18.27 17.24
CA PHE A 334 -10.88 -18.77 16.00
C PHE A 334 -10.65 -20.28 16.06
N ARG A 335 -11.19 -21.02 15.09
CA ARG A 335 -10.91 -22.44 14.91
C ARG A 335 -10.16 -22.69 13.61
N ASN A 336 -9.08 -23.44 13.67
CA ASN A 336 -8.35 -23.79 12.47
C ASN A 336 -8.85 -25.14 11.91
N ASN A 337 -9.61 -25.11 10.82
CA ASN A 337 -10.06 -26.32 10.12
C ASN A 337 -9.22 -26.63 8.87
N ALA A 338 -8.18 -25.83 8.60
CA ALA A 338 -7.26 -26.05 7.49
C ALA A 338 -6.12 -27.01 7.88
N SER A 339 -5.31 -27.40 6.90
CA SER A 339 -4.21 -28.36 7.05
C SER A 339 -2.94 -27.78 7.69
N ARG A 340 -2.84 -26.45 7.80
CA ARG A 340 -1.64 -25.73 8.28
C ARG A 340 -1.95 -24.84 9.47
N PRO A 341 -0.95 -24.54 10.33
CA PRO A 341 -1.16 -23.59 11.42
C PRO A 341 -1.40 -22.18 10.87
N PHE A 342 -2.41 -21.51 11.39
CA PHE A 342 -2.78 -20.14 11.03
C PHE A 342 -3.06 -19.32 12.30
N SER A 343 -3.17 -18.00 12.17
CA SER A 343 -3.50 -17.10 13.27
C SER A 343 -4.49 -16.02 12.83
N ILE A 344 -4.79 -15.07 13.72
CA ILE A 344 -5.46 -13.82 13.37
C ILE A 344 -4.70 -12.66 14.02
N GLN A 345 -4.15 -11.79 13.19
CA GLN A 345 -3.48 -10.55 13.54
C GLN A 345 -4.34 -9.37 13.07
N PRO A 346 -4.87 -8.53 13.98
CA PRO A 346 -5.64 -7.37 13.61
C PRO A 346 -4.75 -6.13 13.39
N HIS A 347 -5.23 -5.23 12.54
CA HIS A 347 -4.82 -3.83 12.44
C HIS A 347 -5.72 -2.92 13.29
N GLY A 348 -5.21 -1.76 13.70
CA GLY A 348 -6.01 -0.67 14.28
C GLY A 348 -6.74 -0.94 15.60
N VAL A 349 -6.38 -1.99 16.35
CA VAL A 349 -6.98 -2.31 17.67
C VAL A 349 -5.90 -2.55 18.73
N SER A 350 -6.27 -2.38 20.00
CA SER A 350 -5.36 -2.64 21.12
C SER A 350 -5.48 -4.09 21.57
N TYR A 351 -4.36 -4.76 21.81
CA TYR A 351 -4.34 -6.14 22.28
C TYR A 351 -3.12 -6.37 23.19
N ARG A 352 -3.16 -7.45 23.98
CA ARG A 352 -2.03 -7.82 24.82
C ARG A 352 -1.01 -8.61 24.02
N ARG A 353 0.25 -8.61 24.47
CA ARG A 353 1.31 -9.40 23.81
C ARG A 353 0.96 -10.89 23.68
N SER A 354 0.22 -11.47 24.64
CA SER A 354 -0.25 -12.86 24.62
C SER A 354 -1.36 -13.14 23.60
N GLU A 355 -1.92 -12.11 22.98
CA GLU A 355 -3.02 -12.17 22.00
C GLU A 355 -2.56 -11.75 20.60
N ALA A 356 -1.27 -11.44 20.43
CA ALA A 356 -0.70 -11.17 19.13
C ALA A 356 -0.79 -12.41 18.23
N GLY A 357 -1.28 -12.20 17.00
CA GLY A 357 -1.34 -13.23 15.96
C GLY A 357 -0.01 -13.45 15.25
N ALA A 358 0.92 -12.49 15.36
CA ALA A 358 2.26 -12.58 14.81
C ALA A 358 3.28 -13.06 15.85
N ARG A 359 4.26 -13.85 15.37
CA ARG A 359 5.36 -14.38 16.18
C ARG A 359 6.60 -13.51 16.00
N TYR A 360 7.08 -12.91 17.08
CA TYR A 360 8.31 -12.11 17.12
C TYR A 360 8.81 -11.97 18.56
N GLY A 361 10.03 -11.49 18.75
CA GLY A 361 10.64 -11.24 20.06
C GLY A 361 11.82 -12.15 20.37
N THR A 362 12.60 -11.74 21.36
CA THR A 362 13.80 -12.46 21.78
C THR A 362 13.46 -13.85 22.31
N ALA A 363 14.13 -14.89 21.80
CA ALA A 363 14.08 -16.21 22.43
C ALA A 363 14.41 -16.06 23.93
N PRO A 364 13.75 -16.79 24.85
CA PRO A 364 14.04 -16.70 26.27
C PRO A 364 15.44 -17.27 26.54
N GLY A 365 16.44 -16.40 26.40
CA GLY A 365 17.86 -16.65 26.56
C GLY A 365 18.47 -15.45 27.25
N GLY A 366 17.93 -15.08 28.41
CA GLY A 366 18.33 -13.86 29.10
C GLY A 366 17.83 -13.72 30.53
N GLU A 367 17.50 -14.80 31.24
CA GLU A 367 17.53 -14.83 32.71
C GLU A 367 17.34 -16.27 33.21
N LEU A 368 18.43 -16.85 33.69
CA LEU A 368 18.44 -18.17 34.30
C LEU A 368 17.86 -18.06 35.72
N HIS A 369 16.55 -17.85 35.84
CA HIS A 369 15.87 -18.05 37.12
C HIS A 369 15.84 -19.54 37.44
N ARG A 370 16.87 -19.97 38.17
CA ARG A 370 17.03 -21.31 38.74
C ARG A 370 15.88 -21.56 39.74
N GLY A 371 14.80 -22.17 39.26
CA GLY A 371 13.60 -22.44 40.04
C GLY A 371 12.87 -23.72 39.60
N CYS A 372 13.52 -24.87 39.86
CA CYS A 372 12.93 -26.19 40.10
C CYS A 372 11.87 -26.75 39.13
N CYS A 373 12.31 -27.62 38.21
CA CYS A 373 11.78 -28.99 38.06
C CYS A 373 12.64 -29.79 37.07
N SER A 374 13.33 -30.79 37.60
CA SER A 374 14.13 -31.76 36.85
C SER A 374 13.23 -32.90 36.36
N THR A 375 12.81 -32.88 35.10
CA THR A 375 12.56 -34.08 34.25
C THR A 375 11.98 -33.66 32.88
N GLY A 376 12.74 -33.91 31.80
CA GLY A 376 12.20 -34.24 30.46
C GLY A 376 11.57 -33.13 29.62
N ARG A 377 12.20 -32.84 28.46
CA ARG A 377 11.72 -32.04 27.30
C ARG A 377 11.42 -30.56 27.58
N SER A 378 12.42 -29.72 27.34
CA SER A 378 12.23 -28.29 27.07
C SER A 378 11.62 -28.10 25.67
N LEU A 379 10.30 -28.30 25.55
CA LEU A 379 9.53 -27.70 24.47
C LEU A 379 9.42 -26.20 24.80
N SER A 380 10.06 -25.35 24.00
CA SER A 380 9.78 -23.92 23.97
C SER A 380 8.27 -23.74 23.77
N TYR A 381 7.54 -23.29 24.79
CA TYR A 381 6.11 -23.03 24.69
C TYR A 381 5.89 -21.90 23.67
N LEU A 382 5.47 -22.25 22.46
CA LEU A 382 5.00 -21.28 21.46
C LEU A 382 3.72 -20.60 22.02
N PRO A 383 3.57 -19.27 21.89
CA PRO A 383 2.30 -18.64 22.22
C PRO A 383 1.23 -19.18 21.29
N LEU A 384 0.21 -19.82 21.87
CA LEU A 384 -0.91 -20.44 21.14
C LEU A 384 -1.63 -19.43 20.22
N SER A 385 -1.60 -18.14 20.55
CA SER A 385 -2.22 -17.06 19.76
C SER A 385 -1.56 -16.86 18.39
N SER A 386 -0.24 -17.01 18.29
CA SER A 386 0.48 -16.74 17.04
C SER A 386 0.68 -18.00 16.20
N HIS A 387 0.11 -19.13 16.61
CA HIS A 387 0.31 -20.43 15.96
C HIS A 387 -0.81 -21.41 16.35
N VAL A 388 -2.00 -21.23 15.80
CA VAL A 388 -3.15 -22.10 16.08
C VAL A 388 -3.07 -23.32 15.17
N SER A 389 -2.73 -24.48 15.74
CA SER A 389 -2.56 -25.72 14.99
C SER A 389 -3.88 -26.23 14.36
N PRO A 390 -3.79 -27.02 13.28
CA PRO A 390 -4.95 -27.69 12.68
C PRO A 390 -5.82 -28.41 13.71
N GLY A 391 -7.13 -28.23 13.63
CA GLY A 391 -8.12 -28.80 14.54
C GLY A 391 -8.23 -28.14 15.91
N THR A 392 -7.40 -27.15 16.23
CA THR A 392 -7.42 -26.44 17.52
C THR A 392 -8.21 -25.15 17.46
N THR A 393 -8.50 -24.58 18.63
CA THR A 393 -9.25 -23.33 18.76
C THR A 393 -8.54 -22.41 19.73
N PHE A 394 -8.48 -21.13 19.40
CA PHE A 394 -7.95 -20.07 20.26
C PHE A 394 -8.97 -18.92 20.31
N THR A 395 -9.02 -18.19 21.41
CA THR A 395 -9.92 -17.03 21.54
C THR A 395 -9.10 -15.78 21.77
N TYR A 396 -9.19 -14.85 20.82
CA TYR A 396 -8.58 -13.53 20.92
C TYR A 396 -9.53 -12.56 21.60
N GLU A 397 -9.02 -11.70 22.47
CA GLU A 397 -9.72 -10.52 22.96
C GLU A 397 -8.94 -9.28 22.54
N TRP A 398 -9.62 -8.32 21.93
CA TRP A 398 -9.02 -7.04 21.53
C TRP A 398 -9.87 -5.91 22.11
N ASP A 399 -9.19 -4.93 22.69
CA ASP A 399 -9.81 -3.75 23.25
C ASP A 399 -9.87 -2.63 22.20
N VAL A 400 -10.97 -1.88 22.20
CA VAL A 400 -11.15 -0.71 21.32
C VAL A 400 -11.25 0.56 22.17
N PRO A 401 -10.14 0.99 22.80
CA PRO A 401 -10.12 2.23 23.57
C PRO A 401 -10.28 3.49 22.68
N GLU A 402 -10.46 4.66 23.31
CA GLU A 402 -10.67 5.93 22.58
C GLU A 402 -9.48 6.32 21.69
N ASP A 403 -8.28 5.91 22.05
CA ASP A 403 -7.04 6.22 21.35
C ASP A 403 -6.76 5.33 20.14
N VAL A 404 -7.45 4.21 19.94
CA VAL A 404 -7.45 3.49 18.63
C VAL A 404 -8.63 3.89 17.75
N GLY A 405 -9.57 4.66 18.31
CA GLY A 405 -10.74 5.15 17.62
C GLY A 405 -10.47 6.27 16.61
N PRO A 406 -11.50 6.64 15.81
CA PRO A 406 -11.43 7.77 14.92
C PRO A 406 -11.20 9.09 15.68
N THR A 407 -10.32 9.94 15.15
CA THR A 407 -10.11 11.31 15.65
C THR A 407 -11.32 12.19 15.32
N GLU A 408 -11.29 13.49 15.66
CA GLU A 408 -12.35 14.43 15.28
C GLU A 408 -12.45 14.68 13.76
N GLN A 409 -11.34 14.60 13.02
CA GLN A 409 -11.31 14.86 11.58
C GLN A 409 -11.56 13.60 10.73
N ASP A 410 -11.55 12.42 11.36
CA ASP A 410 -11.82 11.15 10.69
C ASP A 410 -13.32 10.97 10.35
N PRO A 411 -13.68 10.01 9.49
CA PRO A 411 -15.06 9.56 9.36
C PRO A 411 -15.57 8.84 10.62
N ASP A 412 -16.87 8.55 10.66
CA ASP A 412 -17.51 7.86 11.79
C ASP A 412 -16.94 6.46 12.04
N CYS A 413 -16.39 5.82 11.02
CA CYS A 413 -15.74 4.53 11.09
C CYS A 413 -14.46 4.54 10.26
N LEU A 414 -13.42 3.91 10.78
CA LEU A 414 -12.16 3.66 10.09
C LEU A 414 -12.10 2.23 9.60
N THR A 415 -11.57 2.08 8.39
CA THR A 415 -11.23 0.78 7.79
C THR A 415 -9.91 0.29 8.36
N TRP A 416 -9.88 -0.97 8.77
CA TRP A 416 -8.69 -1.76 9.09
C TRP A 416 -8.84 -3.13 8.43
N LEU A 417 -7.83 -3.98 8.57
CA LEU A 417 -7.86 -5.36 8.12
C LEU A 417 -7.41 -6.31 9.24
N TYR A 418 -7.67 -7.59 9.07
CA TYR A 418 -7.07 -8.64 9.87
C TYR A 418 -6.63 -9.76 8.94
N TYR A 419 -5.56 -10.45 9.31
CA TYR A 419 -4.90 -11.44 8.45
C TYR A 419 -4.23 -12.51 9.30
N SER A 420 -3.82 -13.62 8.70
CA SER A 420 -2.96 -14.58 9.41
C SER A 420 -1.51 -14.14 9.30
N ALA A 421 -0.80 -14.18 10.43
CA ALA A 421 0.58 -13.71 10.54
C ALA A 421 1.51 -14.79 11.11
N VAL A 422 1.19 -16.07 10.85
CA VAL A 422 2.13 -17.17 11.10
C VAL A 422 3.29 -17.03 10.11
N ASP A 423 2.93 -16.81 8.85
CA ASP A 423 3.79 -16.38 7.77
C ASP A 423 3.02 -15.33 6.97
N ALA A 424 3.27 -14.05 7.26
CA ALA A 424 2.42 -12.96 6.77
C ALA A 424 2.29 -12.95 5.24
N VAL A 425 3.37 -13.30 4.52
CA VAL A 425 3.41 -13.30 3.05
C VAL A 425 2.60 -14.47 2.51
N ARG A 426 2.95 -15.70 2.91
CA ARG A 426 2.33 -16.90 2.37
C ARG A 426 0.88 -17.06 2.80
N ASP A 427 0.56 -16.65 4.01
CA ASP A 427 -0.81 -16.74 4.55
C ASP A 427 -1.77 -15.81 3.82
N THR A 428 -1.38 -14.56 3.55
CA THR A 428 -2.23 -13.62 2.79
C THR A 428 -2.36 -14.04 1.33
N SER A 429 -1.27 -14.48 0.69
CA SER A 429 -1.31 -15.02 -0.68
C SER A 429 -2.19 -16.27 -0.77
N SER A 430 -2.24 -17.08 0.28
CA SER A 430 -3.15 -18.24 0.39
C SER A 430 -4.64 -17.84 0.55
N GLY A 431 -4.94 -16.59 0.94
CA GLY A 431 -6.29 -16.02 1.00
C GLY A 431 -6.79 -15.59 2.38
N LEU A 432 -5.95 -15.63 3.43
CA LEU A 432 -6.38 -15.35 4.80
C LEU A 432 -6.32 -13.86 5.14
N VAL A 433 -7.35 -13.13 4.70
CA VAL A 433 -7.55 -11.70 4.96
C VAL A 433 -9.03 -11.39 5.16
N GLY A 434 -9.34 -10.45 6.03
CA GLY A 434 -10.69 -9.90 6.16
C GLY A 434 -10.69 -8.45 6.66
N PRO A 435 -11.80 -7.73 6.49
CA PRO A 435 -11.93 -6.34 6.92
C PRO A 435 -12.31 -6.22 8.40
N LEU A 436 -11.78 -5.19 9.06
CA LEU A 436 -12.12 -4.80 10.42
C LEU A 436 -12.51 -3.32 10.46
N LEU A 437 -13.58 -2.96 11.16
CA LEU A 437 -14.06 -1.59 11.31
C LEU A 437 -14.06 -1.15 12.76
N VAL A 438 -13.43 -0.01 13.03
CA VAL A 438 -13.50 0.68 14.32
C VAL A 438 -14.27 1.97 14.15
N CYS A 439 -15.37 2.09 14.88
CA CYS A 439 -16.32 3.19 14.76
C CYS A 439 -16.38 4.04 16.02
N ARG A 440 -16.79 5.30 15.88
CA ARG A 440 -17.12 6.15 17.02
C ARG A 440 -18.24 5.53 17.86
N LYS A 441 -18.22 5.86 19.15
CA LYS A 441 -19.26 5.43 20.09
C LYS A 441 -20.64 5.89 19.63
N GLY A 442 -21.57 4.94 19.47
CA GLY A 442 -22.91 5.17 18.99
C GLY A 442 -23.05 5.40 17.48
N ALA A 443 -22.03 5.15 16.67
CA ALA A 443 -22.12 5.26 15.20
C ALA A 443 -22.75 4.02 14.53
N LEU A 444 -22.78 2.88 15.21
CA LEU A 444 -23.38 1.64 14.74
C LEU A 444 -24.80 1.46 15.25
N LEU A 445 -25.66 0.89 14.39
CA LEU A 445 -26.97 0.37 14.74
C LEU A 445 -26.82 -0.97 15.50
N SER A 446 -27.91 -1.43 16.13
CA SER A 446 -27.93 -2.77 16.75
C SER A 446 -27.68 -3.89 15.74
N SER A 447 -27.96 -3.66 14.46
CA SER A 447 -27.65 -4.57 13.35
C SER A 447 -26.17 -4.59 12.94
N GLY A 448 -25.34 -3.67 13.45
CA GLY A 448 -23.94 -3.52 13.04
C GLY A 448 -23.72 -2.67 11.78
N LYS A 449 -24.79 -2.13 11.18
CA LYS A 449 -24.68 -1.13 10.10
C LYS A 449 -24.36 0.26 10.64
N GLN A 450 -23.64 1.06 9.88
CA GLN A 450 -23.42 2.47 10.20
C GLN A 450 -24.72 3.29 10.12
N LYS A 451 -24.96 4.20 11.09
CA LYS A 451 -26.19 4.99 11.17
C LYS A 451 -26.37 5.98 10.02
N ASN A 452 -25.29 6.62 9.59
CA ASN A 452 -25.29 7.71 8.62
C ASN A 452 -24.97 7.26 7.18
N VAL A 453 -24.93 5.95 6.95
CA VAL A 453 -24.52 5.33 5.69
C VAL A 453 -25.62 4.37 5.25
N ASN A 454 -25.97 4.41 3.97
CA ASN A 454 -26.98 3.52 3.41
C ASN A 454 -26.40 2.15 3.02
N MET A 455 -25.19 2.15 2.46
CA MET A 455 -24.49 0.95 1.98
C MET A 455 -23.00 1.01 2.32
N GLU A 456 -22.43 -0.14 2.68
CA GLU A 456 -21.01 -0.30 2.99
C GLU A 456 -20.42 -1.32 2.01
N PHE A 457 -19.34 -0.95 1.31
CA PHE A 457 -18.61 -1.85 0.41
C PHE A 457 -17.17 -1.98 0.85
N PHE A 458 -16.64 -3.20 0.81
CA PHE A 458 -15.26 -3.53 1.14
C PHE A 458 -14.56 -4.00 -0.12
N LEU A 459 -13.47 -3.34 -0.51
CA LEU A 459 -12.64 -3.72 -1.64
C LEU A 459 -11.21 -3.94 -1.17
N LEU A 460 -10.69 -5.14 -1.39
CA LEU A 460 -9.28 -5.46 -1.33
C LEU A 460 -8.75 -5.52 -2.76
N ALA A 461 -7.86 -4.60 -3.09
CA ALA A 461 -7.07 -4.67 -4.31
C ALA A 461 -5.72 -5.32 -3.97
N THR A 462 -5.36 -6.36 -4.71
CA THR A 462 -4.10 -7.08 -4.52
C THR A 462 -3.84 -7.99 -5.72
N VAL A 463 -2.57 -8.17 -6.06
CA VAL A 463 -2.13 -9.26 -6.91
C VAL A 463 -1.97 -10.49 -6.03
N PHE A 464 -2.93 -11.43 -6.10
CA PHE A 464 -2.78 -12.70 -5.40
C PHE A 464 -1.72 -13.54 -6.12
N ASP A 465 -0.51 -13.53 -5.56
CA ASP A 465 0.58 -14.37 -6.03
C ASP A 465 0.41 -15.81 -5.52
N GLU A 466 -0.15 -16.68 -6.37
CA GLU A 466 -0.34 -18.09 -6.01
C GLU A 466 0.98 -18.87 -5.96
N ASN A 467 2.10 -18.32 -6.46
CA ASN A 467 3.42 -18.93 -6.32
C ASN A 467 3.87 -18.95 -4.85
N LEU A 468 3.49 -17.94 -4.07
CA LEU A 468 3.79 -17.82 -2.64
C LEU A 468 2.79 -18.59 -1.76
N SER A 469 1.68 -19.06 -2.34
CA SER A 469 0.64 -19.83 -1.65
C SER A 469 1.20 -21.08 -0.97
N TRP A 470 0.64 -21.44 0.19
CA TRP A 470 0.91 -22.72 0.82
C TRP A 470 0.43 -23.92 0.00
N TYR A 471 -0.51 -23.67 -0.91
CA TYR A 471 -1.20 -24.68 -1.68
C TYR A 471 -0.70 -24.78 -3.14
N LEU A 472 0.42 -24.13 -3.50
CA LEU A 472 0.96 -24.21 -4.86
C LEU A 472 1.14 -25.67 -5.32
N ASP A 473 1.77 -26.51 -4.50
CA ASP A 473 1.98 -27.93 -4.82
C ASP A 473 0.66 -28.70 -4.96
N ASP A 474 -0.29 -28.47 -4.06
CA ASP A 474 -1.63 -29.06 -4.13
C ASP A 474 -2.33 -28.64 -5.43
N ASN A 475 -2.20 -27.38 -5.82
CA ASN A 475 -2.81 -26.81 -7.02
C ASN A 475 -2.20 -27.37 -8.30
N ILE A 476 -0.86 -27.48 -8.35
CA ILE A 476 -0.16 -28.13 -9.43
C ILE A 476 -0.68 -29.56 -9.62
N LEU A 477 -0.74 -30.34 -8.55
CA LEU A 477 -1.21 -31.74 -8.60
C LEU A 477 -2.70 -31.85 -8.94
N MET A 478 -3.51 -30.88 -8.55
CA MET A 478 -4.96 -30.93 -8.72
C MET A 478 -5.42 -30.47 -10.10
N PHE A 479 -4.75 -29.48 -10.70
CA PHE A 479 -5.25 -28.78 -11.88
C PHE A 479 -4.39 -28.95 -13.14
N THR A 480 -3.14 -29.39 -13.04
CA THR A 480 -2.26 -29.55 -14.21
C THR A 480 -2.26 -30.99 -14.73
N LEU A 481 -2.06 -31.18 -16.04
CA LEU A 481 -2.07 -32.51 -16.65
C LEU A 481 -0.75 -33.28 -16.47
N ASN A 482 0.38 -32.57 -16.37
CA ASN A 482 1.72 -33.16 -16.19
C ASN A 482 2.52 -32.41 -15.11
N PRO A 483 2.24 -32.65 -13.82
CA PRO A 483 2.91 -31.99 -12.70
C PRO A 483 4.45 -32.08 -12.73
N ASP A 484 4.99 -33.21 -13.17
CA ASP A 484 6.44 -33.48 -13.14
C ASP A 484 7.26 -32.62 -14.12
N LYS A 485 6.61 -31.93 -15.07
CA LYS A 485 7.27 -31.05 -16.04
C LYS A 485 7.30 -29.58 -15.63
N ILE A 486 6.63 -29.23 -14.54
CA ILE A 486 6.51 -27.84 -14.12
C ILE A 486 7.82 -27.38 -13.50
N ASP A 487 8.39 -26.37 -14.12
CA ASP A 487 9.43 -25.56 -13.53
C ASP A 487 8.77 -24.38 -12.81
N LYS A 488 9.02 -24.24 -11.51
CA LYS A 488 8.47 -23.15 -10.70
C LYS A 488 9.25 -21.85 -10.87
N ASP A 489 10.46 -21.95 -11.40
CA ASP A 489 11.34 -20.82 -11.65
C ASP A 489 11.13 -20.25 -13.07
N ASP A 490 10.24 -20.87 -13.88
CA ASP A 490 9.80 -20.35 -15.18
C ASP A 490 9.00 -19.05 -15.03
N GLU A 491 9.49 -17.95 -15.60
CA GLU A 491 8.85 -16.64 -15.52
C GLU A 491 7.41 -16.66 -16.05
N ASP A 492 7.16 -17.35 -17.17
CA ASP A 492 5.82 -17.44 -17.75
C ASP A 492 4.86 -18.25 -16.85
N PHE A 493 5.37 -19.24 -16.09
CA PHE A 493 4.57 -19.98 -15.10
C PHE A 493 4.25 -19.09 -13.91
N GLN A 494 5.24 -18.38 -13.38
CA GLN A 494 5.02 -17.45 -12.27
C GLN A 494 4.01 -16.38 -12.63
N GLU A 495 4.11 -15.80 -13.83
CA GLU A 495 3.20 -14.78 -14.31
C GLU A 495 1.76 -15.30 -14.45
N SER A 496 1.59 -16.53 -14.93
CA SER A 496 0.25 -17.15 -15.04
C SER A 496 -0.47 -17.32 -13.70
N ASN A 497 0.28 -17.32 -12.60
CA ASN A 497 -0.20 -17.50 -11.24
C ASN A 497 -0.37 -16.17 -10.46
N LYS A 498 -0.10 -15.02 -11.08
CA LYS A 498 -0.30 -13.68 -10.49
C LYS A 498 -1.69 -13.14 -10.80
N MET A 499 -2.62 -13.36 -9.88
CA MET A 499 -4.04 -13.07 -10.08
C MET A 499 -4.40 -11.64 -9.64
N HIS A 500 -4.34 -10.70 -10.59
CA HIS A 500 -4.66 -9.28 -10.43
C HIS A 500 -6.15 -9.03 -10.14
N SER A 501 -6.55 -8.98 -8.87
CA SER A 501 -7.96 -9.09 -8.49
C SER A 501 -8.47 -7.98 -7.56
N ILE A 502 -9.79 -7.83 -7.54
CA ILE A 502 -10.51 -7.10 -6.48
C ILE A 502 -11.39 -8.12 -5.75
N ASN A 503 -11.21 -8.26 -4.44
CA ASN A 503 -11.87 -9.28 -3.59
C ASN A 503 -11.77 -10.73 -4.11
N GLY A 504 -10.73 -11.03 -4.90
CA GLY A 504 -10.54 -12.34 -5.54
C GLY A 504 -11.27 -12.51 -6.87
N TYR A 505 -11.86 -11.46 -7.45
CA TYR A 505 -12.47 -11.52 -8.79
C TYR A 505 -11.70 -10.70 -9.82
N MET A 506 -11.76 -11.13 -11.08
CA MET A 506 -11.06 -10.51 -12.22
C MET A 506 -12.03 -10.24 -13.39
N TYR A 507 -11.66 -9.32 -14.28
CA TYR A 507 -12.35 -9.07 -15.56
C TYR A 507 -13.88 -8.85 -15.46
N GLY A 508 -14.33 -8.13 -14.43
CA GLY A 508 -15.74 -7.76 -14.27
C GLY A 508 -16.63 -8.82 -13.62
N ASN A 509 -16.05 -9.89 -13.07
CA ASN A 509 -16.79 -10.99 -12.43
C ASN A 509 -17.30 -10.69 -11.01
N GLN A 510 -16.93 -9.55 -10.42
CA GLN A 510 -17.31 -9.16 -9.06
C GLN A 510 -18.84 -8.98 -8.91
N PRO A 511 -19.51 -9.76 -8.05
CA PRO A 511 -20.93 -9.57 -7.78
C PRO A 511 -21.17 -8.53 -6.67
N GLY A 512 -22.41 -8.08 -6.54
CA GLY A 512 -22.92 -7.40 -5.34
C GLY A 512 -22.64 -5.89 -5.22
N LEU A 513 -21.95 -5.27 -6.18
CA LEU A 513 -21.70 -3.82 -6.19
C LEU A 513 -22.90 -3.05 -6.79
N GLU A 514 -24.03 -3.07 -6.08
CA GLU A 514 -25.24 -2.35 -6.50
C GLU A 514 -25.70 -1.33 -5.45
N MET A 515 -25.99 -0.11 -5.87
CA MET A 515 -26.41 0.99 -4.98
C MET A 515 -27.47 1.89 -5.61
N CYS A 516 -28.04 2.78 -4.81
CA CYS A 516 -29.07 3.72 -5.22
C CYS A 516 -28.51 5.12 -5.47
N LYS A 517 -28.94 5.78 -6.55
CA LYS A 517 -28.61 7.20 -6.81
C LYS A 517 -29.01 8.05 -5.60
N GLY A 518 -28.09 8.91 -5.14
CA GLY A 518 -28.26 9.82 -4.02
C GLY A 518 -28.10 9.20 -2.63
N SER A 519 -27.88 7.88 -2.52
CA SER A 519 -27.56 7.23 -1.25
C SER A 519 -26.15 7.60 -0.77
N VAL A 520 -25.90 7.55 0.54
CA VAL A 520 -24.54 7.72 1.09
C VAL A 520 -23.89 6.34 1.17
N VAL A 521 -22.77 6.18 0.48
CA VAL A 521 -22.05 4.91 0.36
C VAL A 521 -20.68 5.06 0.99
N SER A 522 -20.33 4.15 1.91
CA SER A 522 -19.00 4.06 2.52
C SER A 522 -18.20 2.97 1.82
N TRP A 523 -17.13 3.37 1.16
CA TRP A 523 -16.16 2.48 0.55
C TRP A 523 -14.98 2.28 1.49
N HIS A 524 -14.70 1.02 1.81
CA HIS A 524 -13.62 0.56 2.66
C HIS A 524 -12.59 -0.14 1.77
N LEU A 525 -11.52 0.59 1.43
CA LEU A 525 -10.52 0.14 0.47
C LEU A 525 -9.27 -0.34 1.22
N MET A 526 -8.69 -1.45 0.77
CA MET A 526 -7.53 -2.11 1.37
C MET A 526 -6.57 -2.54 0.27
N GLY A 527 -5.26 -2.41 0.51
CA GLY A 527 -4.19 -2.94 -0.35
C GLY A 527 -3.35 -3.96 0.40
N LEU A 528 -2.84 -4.98 -0.31
CA LEU A 528 -1.90 -6.01 0.19
C LEU A 528 -0.96 -6.43 -0.94
N GLY A 529 0.23 -6.94 -0.61
CA GLY A 529 1.15 -7.56 -1.56
C GLY A 529 2.59 -7.05 -1.48
N SER A 530 3.29 -6.97 -2.62
CA SER A 530 4.69 -6.54 -2.71
C SER A 530 4.84 -5.12 -3.31
N GLU A 531 6.05 -4.71 -3.72
CA GLU A 531 6.29 -3.40 -4.34
C GLU A 531 5.53 -3.19 -5.66
N VAL A 532 5.07 -4.26 -6.32
CA VAL A 532 4.24 -4.15 -7.52
C VAL A 532 2.82 -3.67 -7.20
N ASP A 533 2.35 -3.86 -5.97
CA ASP A 533 0.99 -3.52 -5.50
C ASP A 533 0.82 -2.02 -5.20
N VAL A 534 1.20 -1.19 -6.18
CA VAL A 534 0.82 0.23 -6.25
C VAL A 534 -0.48 0.33 -7.03
N HIS A 535 -1.59 0.49 -6.32
CA HIS A 535 -2.90 0.59 -6.94
C HIS A 535 -3.43 2.01 -6.97
N GLY A 536 -3.94 2.43 -8.12
CA GLY A 536 -4.78 3.63 -8.25
C GLY A 536 -6.23 3.22 -8.51
N ILE A 537 -7.01 2.92 -7.47
CA ILE A 537 -8.41 2.47 -7.59
C ILE A 537 -9.29 3.65 -7.98
N TYR A 538 -9.65 3.70 -9.25
CA TYR A 538 -10.46 4.74 -9.88
C TYR A 538 -11.91 4.33 -9.96
N PHE A 539 -12.80 5.23 -9.58
CA PHE A 539 -14.24 5.12 -9.77
C PHE A 539 -14.67 6.01 -10.93
N SER A 540 -15.14 5.42 -12.02
CA SER A 540 -15.53 6.21 -13.17
C SER A 540 -16.76 7.08 -12.88
N GLU A 541 -16.68 8.35 -13.31
CA GLU A 541 -17.66 9.45 -13.13
C GLU A 541 -17.95 9.92 -11.70
N ASN A 542 -18.04 9.00 -10.73
CA ASN A 542 -18.41 9.34 -9.37
C ASN A 542 -17.18 9.71 -8.54
N THR A 543 -17.31 10.78 -7.74
CA THR A 543 -16.25 11.22 -6.82
C THR A 543 -16.60 10.87 -5.37
N PHE A 544 -15.57 10.69 -4.56
CA PHE A 544 -15.67 10.47 -3.12
C PHE A 544 -14.86 11.51 -2.34
N VAL A 545 -15.14 11.61 -1.04
CA VAL A 545 -14.40 12.45 -0.10
C VAL A 545 -13.65 11.56 0.88
N THR A 546 -12.37 11.86 1.08
CA THR A 546 -11.50 11.20 2.06
C THR A 546 -10.46 12.18 2.60
N LYS A 547 -10.16 12.12 3.90
CA LYS A 547 -9.24 13.04 4.61
C LYS A 547 -9.45 14.52 4.21
N GLY A 548 -10.71 14.97 4.13
CA GLY A 548 -11.08 16.33 3.74
C GLY A 548 -10.88 16.72 2.27
N THR A 549 -10.40 15.81 1.41
CA THR A 549 -10.17 16.05 -0.03
C THR A 549 -11.16 15.28 -0.90
N ARG A 550 -11.55 15.86 -2.05
CA ARG A 550 -12.38 15.18 -3.05
C ARG A 550 -11.50 14.56 -4.12
N ARG A 551 -11.73 13.28 -4.41
CA ARG A 551 -10.99 12.47 -5.38
C ARG A 551 -11.94 11.50 -6.09
N ASP A 552 -11.49 10.90 -7.16
CA ASP A 552 -12.10 9.75 -7.83
C ASP A 552 -11.16 8.54 -7.89
N THR A 553 -9.87 8.76 -7.66
CA THR A 553 -8.85 7.71 -7.53
C THR A 553 -8.31 7.63 -6.10
N ALA A 554 -8.31 6.43 -5.54
CA ALA A 554 -7.69 6.10 -4.25
C ALA A 554 -6.37 5.35 -4.48
N ASN A 555 -5.29 5.87 -3.92
CA ASN A 555 -3.99 5.19 -3.97
C ASN A 555 -3.89 4.20 -2.80
N LEU A 556 -3.58 2.95 -3.10
CA LEU A 556 -3.39 1.88 -2.13
C LEU A 556 -2.03 1.21 -2.36
N PHE A 557 -1.40 0.83 -1.26
CA PHE A 557 -0.15 0.10 -1.13
C PHE A 557 -0.33 -1.05 -0.14
N PRO A 558 0.63 -1.98 0.01
CA PRO A 558 0.50 -3.09 0.94
C PRO A 558 0.17 -2.65 2.37
N HIS A 559 -0.82 -3.28 2.99
CA HIS A 559 -1.35 -2.98 4.33
C HIS A 559 -1.84 -1.53 4.53
N THR A 560 -2.13 -0.82 3.45
CA THR A 560 -2.79 0.49 3.54
C THR A 560 -4.30 0.32 3.45
N VAL A 561 -4.98 1.19 4.19
CA VAL A 561 -6.43 1.17 4.33
C VAL A 561 -6.97 2.58 4.16
N LEU A 562 -8.15 2.68 3.56
CA LEU A 562 -8.82 3.95 3.32
C LEU A 562 -10.32 3.80 3.55
N THR A 563 -10.90 4.84 4.14
CA THR A 563 -12.35 5.02 4.16
C THR A 563 -12.71 6.20 3.26
N ALA A 564 -13.59 5.97 2.30
CA ALA A 564 -14.03 6.94 1.30
C ALA A 564 -15.56 7.05 1.32
N LEU A 565 -16.07 8.27 1.45
CA LEU A 565 -17.50 8.54 1.44
C LEU A 565 -17.92 9.04 0.05
N MET A 566 -18.79 8.27 -0.61
CA MET A 566 -19.31 8.58 -1.93
C MET A 566 -20.82 8.83 -1.85
N LYS A 567 -21.30 9.77 -2.67
CA LYS A 567 -22.73 9.96 -2.92
C LYS A 567 -22.96 9.91 -4.43
N PRO A 568 -23.32 8.75 -5.00
CA PRO A 568 -23.42 8.62 -6.45
C PRO A 568 -24.56 9.47 -6.98
N ASP A 569 -24.27 10.26 -8.01
CA ASP A 569 -25.18 11.26 -8.57
C ASP A 569 -25.55 11.01 -10.04
N SER A 570 -24.94 10.00 -10.67
CA SER A 570 -25.31 9.50 -12.00
C SER A 570 -25.89 8.08 -11.93
N GLU A 571 -26.86 7.80 -12.81
CA GLU A 571 -27.44 6.45 -12.97
C GLU A 571 -26.70 5.73 -14.10
N GLY A 572 -26.37 4.45 -13.90
CA GLY A 572 -25.61 3.70 -14.90
C GLY A 572 -24.87 2.50 -14.34
N VAL A 573 -24.11 1.86 -15.22
CA VAL A 573 -23.08 0.87 -14.87
C VAL A 573 -21.75 1.54 -15.10
N PHE A 574 -20.96 1.62 -14.03
CA PHE A 574 -19.68 2.32 -13.97
C PHE A 574 -18.59 1.33 -13.63
N GLU A 575 -17.36 1.75 -13.85
CA GLU A 575 -16.18 0.94 -13.67
C GLU A 575 -15.48 1.34 -12.37
N VAL A 576 -15.06 0.33 -11.61
CA VAL A 576 -14.05 0.47 -10.55
C VAL A 576 -12.84 -0.36 -10.93
N SER A 577 -11.71 0.28 -11.19
CA SER A 577 -10.52 -0.38 -11.73
C SER A 577 -9.23 0.25 -11.22
N CYS A 578 -8.15 -0.51 -11.30
CA CYS A 578 -6.82 0.01 -11.03
C CYS A 578 -6.27 0.71 -12.28
N LEU A 579 -5.77 1.94 -12.14
CA LEU A 579 -5.17 2.70 -13.25
C LEU A 579 -3.72 2.29 -13.57
N THR A 580 -3.07 1.53 -12.70
CA THR A 580 -1.77 0.92 -12.99
C THR A 580 -1.94 -0.02 -14.19
N THR A 581 -1.24 0.27 -15.29
CA THR A 581 -1.47 -0.33 -16.60
C THR A 581 -1.48 -1.85 -16.56
N ASP A 582 -0.47 -2.43 -15.91
CA ASP A 582 -0.31 -3.87 -15.82
C ASP A 582 -1.48 -4.52 -15.08
N HIS A 583 -1.86 -3.98 -13.92
CA HIS A 583 -3.02 -4.45 -13.15
C HIS A 583 -4.33 -4.34 -13.94
N TYR A 584 -4.53 -3.26 -14.71
CA TYR A 584 -5.73 -3.09 -15.54
C TYR A 584 -5.83 -4.15 -16.64
N THR A 585 -4.73 -4.40 -17.34
CA THR A 585 -4.63 -5.44 -18.38
C THR A 585 -4.74 -6.83 -17.77
N GLY A 586 -4.11 -7.06 -16.62
CA GLY A 586 -4.18 -8.28 -15.82
C GLY A 586 -5.56 -8.57 -15.23
N GLY A 587 -6.52 -7.64 -15.31
CA GLY A 587 -7.93 -7.92 -14.98
C GLY A 587 -8.43 -7.31 -13.68
N MET A 588 -7.68 -6.40 -13.05
CA MET A 588 -8.09 -5.64 -11.86
C MET A 588 -9.08 -4.52 -12.21
N LYS A 589 -10.23 -4.92 -12.75
CA LYS A 589 -11.32 -4.05 -13.22
C LYS A 589 -12.66 -4.72 -12.97
N GLN A 590 -13.59 -3.98 -12.37
CA GLN A 590 -14.91 -4.45 -11.96
C GLN A 590 -15.98 -3.41 -12.31
N ASN A 591 -17.25 -3.84 -12.30
CA ASN A 591 -18.39 -2.97 -12.54
C ASN A 591 -19.18 -2.72 -11.25
N TYR A 592 -19.61 -1.48 -11.03
CA TYR A 592 -20.61 -1.14 -10.02
C TYR A 592 -21.83 -0.49 -10.67
N LYS A 593 -23.01 -0.74 -10.10
CA LYS A 593 -24.28 -0.33 -10.69
C LYS A 593 -25.02 0.63 -9.79
N VAL A 594 -25.36 1.80 -10.33
CA VAL A 594 -26.19 2.81 -9.64
C VAL A 594 -27.58 2.80 -10.25
N LYS A 595 -28.59 2.44 -9.45
CA LYS A 595 -30.00 2.36 -9.86
C LYS A 595 -30.81 3.55 -9.37
N LYS A 596 -31.87 3.92 -10.10
CA LYS A 596 -32.89 4.85 -9.60
C LYS A 596 -33.88 4.14 -8.67
N CYS A 597 -33.67 4.29 -7.36
CA CYS A 597 -34.53 3.67 -6.34
C CYS A 597 -35.70 4.57 -5.88
N HIS A 598 -35.61 5.88 -6.12
CA HIS A 598 -36.65 6.84 -5.73
C HIS A 598 -37.06 7.77 -6.90
N TRP A 599 -38.37 7.83 -7.12
CA TRP A 599 -39.09 8.68 -8.07
C TRP A 599 -38.93 10.20 -7.89
N TRP A 600 -38.55 10.69 -6.69
CA TRP A 600 -38.42 12.13 -6.37
C TRP A 600 -36.98 12.66 -6.51
N ASN A 601 -36.01 11.82 -6.90
CA ASN A 601 -34.65 12.28 -7.22
C ASN A 601 -34.66 12.97 -8.59
N VAL A 602 -35.20 14.19 -8.61
CA VAL A 602 -35.08 15.13 -9.72
C VAL A 602 -33.71 15.78 -9.61
N ASP A 603 -32.87 15.56 -10.63
CA ASP A 603 -31.55 16.17 -10.72
C ASP A 603 -31.76 17.66 -11.04
N LEU A 604 -31.61 18.52 -10.03
CA LEU A 604 -31.59 19.98 -10.18
C LEU A 604 -30.16 20.44 -10.44
N SER A 605 -29.49 19.87 -11.46
CA SER A 605 -28.24 20.44 -11.96
C SER A 605 -28.57 21.70 -12.79
N MET A 606 -28.69 22.84 -12.10
CA MET A 606 -28.77 24.13 -12.77
C MET A 606 -27.37 24.50 -13.26
N TYR A 607 -27.14 24.31 -14.56
CA TYR A 607 -25.94 24.84 -15.22
C TYR A 607 -26.08 26.35 -15.37
N LEU A 608 -25.14 27.10 -14.81
CA LEU A 608 -25.19 28.57 -14.78
C LEU A 608 -24.56 29.19 -16.04
N HIS A 609 -23.51 28.56 -16.58
CA HIS A 609 -22.78 29.04 -17.76
C HIS A 609 -22.29 27.87 -18.61
N GLU A 610 -22.21 28.07 -19.93
CA GLU A 610 -21.64 27.09 -20.86
C GLU A 610 -20.28 27.58 -21.37
N LYS A 611 -19.29 26.68 -21.39
CA LYS A 611 -17.95 26.93 -21.95
C LYS A 611 -17.64 25.90 -23.02
N VAL A 612 -17.29 26.37 -24.21
CA VAL A 612 -16.96 25.51 -25.35
C VAL A 612 -15.46 25.51 -25.59
N TYR A 613 -14.87 24.34 -25.74
CA TYR A 613 -13.47 24.15 -26.12
C TYR A 613 -13.36 23.32 -27.39
N TYR A 614 -12.44 23.72 -28.26
CA TYR A 614 -12.11 22.99 -29.49
C TYR A 614 -10.77 22.29 -29.30
N ILE A 615 -10.78 20.98 -29.45
CA ILE A 615 -9.62 20.13 -29.17
C ILE A 615 -9.45 19.15 -30.32
N ALA A 616 -8.21 18.84 -30.70
CA ALA A 616 -7.95 17.74 -31.60
C ALA A 616 -6.81 16.83 -31.13
N ALA A 617 -6.92 15.54 -31.42
CA ALA A 617 -5.82 14.59 -31.34
C ALA A 617 -5.02 14.63 -32.65
N VAL A 618 -3.72 14.93 -32.58
CA VAL A 618 -2.85 15.15 -33.74
C VAL A 618 -1.61 14.27 -33.64
N GLU A 619 -1.26 13.60 -34.74
CA GLU A 619 0.00 12.85 -34.85
C GLU A 619 1.19 13.81 -35.06
N VAL A 620 2.22 13.67 -34.23
CA VAL A 620 3.44 14.47 -34.29
C VAL A 620 4.69 13.61 -34.10
N GLU A 621 5.84 14.06 -34.61
CA GLU A 621 7.14 13.55 -34.18
C GLU A 621 7.50 14.25 -32.86
N TRP A 622 7.70 13.45 -31.81
CA TRP A 622 8.14 13.94 -30.51
C TRP A 622 9.58 13.48 -30.26
N ASP A 623 10.45 14.44 -29.97
CA ASP A 623 11.84 14.19 -29.61
C ASP A 623 12.01 14.44 -28.11
N TYR A 624 12.29 13.36 -27.36
CA TYR A 624 12.46 13.42 -25.91
C TYR A 624 13.74 14.13 -25.49
N SER A 625 14.76 14.12 -26.34
CA SER A 625 16.04 14.78 -26.08
C SER A 625 16.57 15.41 -27.36
N PRO A 626 16.02 16.58 -27.77
CA PRO A 626 16.46 17.28 -28.97
C PRO A 626 17.93 17.73 -28.89
N ASN A 627 18.45 17.90 -27.67
CA ASN A 627 19.83 18.27 -27.40
C ASN A 627 20.35 17.56 -26.13
N ARG A 628 21.49 16.88 -26.24
CA ARG A 628 22.16 16.16 -25.14
C ARG A 628 23.26 16.97 -24.42
N THR A 629 23.41 18.26 -24.74
CA THR A 629 24.43 19.14 -24.10
C THR A 629 24.30 19.13 -22.58
N TRP A 630 23.07 19.24 -22.06
CA TRP A 630 22.83 19.25 -20.61
C TRP A 630 23.21 17.91 -19.95
N GLU A 631 22.88 16.79 -20.59
CA GLU A 631 23.25 15.46 -20.12
C GLU A 631 24.78 15.31 -20.09
N PHE A 632 25.46 15.68 -21.17
CA PHE A 632 26.92 15.60 -21.21
C PHE A 632 27.59 16.52 -20.18
N GLU A 633 27.11 17.75 -20.01
CA GLU A 633 27.64 18.65 -18.97
C GLU A 633 27.42 18.09 -17.56
N ARG A 634 26.24 17.49 -17.28
CA ARG A 634 25.93 16.86 -16.00
C ARG A 634 26.86 15.68 -15.70
N HIS A 635 27.15 14.85 -16.69
CA HIS A 635 28.04 13.70 -16.55
C HIS A 635 29.49 14.02 -16.92
N GLN A 636 29.87 15.31 -16.95
CA GLN A 636 31.23 15.78 -17.25
C GLN A 636 31.84 15.20 -18.55
N TYR A 637 31.00 14.91 -19.54
CA TYR A 637 31.36 14.27 -20.81
C TYR A 637 31.98 12.86 -20.67
N HIS A 638 31.73 12.16 -19.55
CA HIS A 638 32.07 10.75 -19.43
C HIS A 638 31.27 9.90 -20.43
N GLU A 639 31.91 8.86 -20.98
CA GLU A 639 31.29 7.94 -21.95
C GLU A 639 30.16 7.09 -21.32
N GLU A 640 30.14 6.96 -19.99
CA GLU A 640 29.19 6.13 -19.22
C GLU A 640 27.94 6.91 -18.75
N SER A 641 27.38 7.78 -19.60
CA SER A 641 26.10 8.44 -19.26
C SER A 641 24.96 7.42 -19.24
N PRO A 642 24.13 7.36 -18.17
CA PRO A 642 22.93 6.50 -18.12
C PRO A 642 21.96 6.76 -19.29
N GLY A 643 21.94 7.97 -19.83
CA GLY A 643 21.09 8.33 -20.97
C GLY A 643 21.46 7.60 -22.27
N ASN A 644 22.67 7.03 -22.38
CA ASN A 644 23.10 6.30 -23.57
C ASN A 644 22.20 5.10 -23.89
N LEU A 645 21.76 4.35 -22.88
CA LEU A 645 20.88 3.18 -23.06
C LEU A 645 19.56 3.55 -23.78
N PHE A 646 19.06 4.76 -23.54
CA PHE A 646 17.76 5.21 -24.05
C PHE A 646 17.86 6.07 -25.31
N LEU A 647 18.96 6.83 -25.46
CA LEU A 647 19.08 7.88 -26.48
C LEU A 647 19.99 7.49 -27.64
N ASN A 648 20.96 6.57 -27.44
CA ASN A 648 21.80 6.09 -28.52
C ASN A 648 20.98 5.20 -29.45
N LYS A 649 21.18 5.39 -30.76
CA LYS A 649 20.48 4.59 -31.77
C LYS A 649 21.14 3.24 -32.01
N ASP A 650 22.48 3.17 -31.91
CA ASP A 650 23.28 2.03 -32.38
C ASP A 650 22.69 1.42 -33.68
N ASP A 651 22.94 0.14 -33.96
CA ASP A 651 22.38 -0.50 -35.16
C ASP A 651 20.93 -1.00 -34.97
N LYS A 652 20.43 -1.02 -33.72
CA LYS A 652 19.18 -1.73 -33.35
C LYS A 652 18.16 -0.91 -32.54
N PHE A 653 18.51 0.26 -32.03
CA PHE A 653 17.65 1.05 -31.14
C PHE A 653 17.05 2.28 -31.85
N ILE A 654 15.89 2.73 -31.36
CA ILE A 654 15.13 3.83 -31.98
C ILE A 654 15.76 5.21 -31.67
N GLY A 655 16.33 5.37 -30.48
CA GLY A 655 16.83 6.65 -29.95
C GLY A 655 15.70 7.57 -29.48
N SER A 656 15.92 8.89 -29.47
CA SER A 656 15.06 9.87 -28.79
C SER A 656 13.73 10.25 -29.50
N LYS A 657 13.54 9.85 -30.76
CA LYS A 657 12.46 10.35 -31.62
C LYS A 657 11.37 9.31 -31.86
N TYR A 658 10.13 9.64 -31.50
CA TYR A 658 8.98 8.75 -31.62
C TYR A 658 7.80 9.47 -32.24
N LYS A 659 7.03 8.75 -33.07
CA LYS A 659 5.72 9.23 -33.52
C LYS A 659 4.72 9.08 -32.37
N LYS A 660 4.08 10.19 -31.96
CA LYS A 660 3.10 10.22 -30.87
C LYS A 660 1.80 10.91 -31.31
N VAL A 661 0.73 10.71 -30.55
CA VAL A 661 -0.52 11.47 -30.70
C VAL A 661 -0.67 12.39 -29.49
N LEU A 662 -0.80 13.69 -29.74
CA LEU A 662 -0.96 14.70 -28.69
C LEU A 662 -2.30 15.42 -28.83
N ILE A 663 -2.79 15.92 -27.71
CA ILE A 663 -4.00 16.72 -27.63
C ILE A 663 -3.62 18.19 -27.79
N PHE A 664 -4.18 18.86 -28.81
CA PHE A 664 -3.99 20.29 -29.05
C PHE A 664 -5.28 21.05 -28.82
N LEU A 665 -5.19 22.17 -28.09
CA LEU A 665 -6.28 23.10 -27.89
C LEU A 665 -6.26 24.19 -28.97
N PHE A 666 -7.40 24.43 -29.61
CA PHE A 666 -7.55 25.44 -30.68
C PHE A 666 -8.31 26.71 -30.21
N ASN A 667 -8.48 26.89 -28.89
CA ASN A 667 -9.21 28.00 -28.29
C ASN A 667 -8.32 29.27 -28.16
N PRO A 668 -8.81 30.49 -28.45
CA PRO A 668 -8.08 31.74 -28.25
C PRO A 668 -7.61 32.06 -26.81
N THR A 669 -8.09 31.36 -25.78
CA THR A 669 -7.88 31.75 -24.36
C THR A 669 -6.74 31.01 -23.63
N GLY A 670 -5.84 30.32 -24.36
CA GLY A 670 -4.67 29.64 -23.79
C GLY A 670 -4.80 28.10 -23.72
N PRO A 671 -3.73 27.38 -23.29
CA PRO A 671 -3.61 25.93 -23.50
C PRO A 671 -4.36 25.03 -22.49
N LEU A 672 -5.10 25.59 -21.53
CA LEU A 672 -5.67 24.85 -20.38
C LEU A 672 -7.21 24.87 -20.37
N LEU A 673 -7.80 23.76 -19.92
CA LEU A 673 -9.23 23.66 -19.62
C LEU A 673 -9.49 24.17 -18.21
N VAL A 674 -10.31 25.21 -18.07
CA VAL A 674 -10.59 25.84 -16.76
C VAL A 674 -12.08 26.12 -16.60
N SER A 675 -12.66 25.60 -15.54
CA SER A 675 -14.09 25.68 -15.27
C SER A 675 -14.37 26.01 -13.82
N ASN A 676 -15.47 26.72 -13.57
CA ASN A 676 -15.99 26.95 -12.23
C ASN A 676 -17.06 25.92 -11.89
N ILE A 677 -17.34 25.75 -10.60
CA ILE A 677 -18.46 24.93 -10.14
C ILE A 677 -19.77 25.49 -10.73
N GLY A 678 -20.58 24.61 -11.34
CA GLY A 678 -21.85 24.97 -11.97
C GLY A 678 -21.75 25.32 -13.45
N ASP A 679 -20.55 25.39 -14.02
CA ASP A 679 -20.35 25.52 -15.46
C ASP A 679 -20.60 24.17 -16.17
N LYS A 680 -21.14 24.22 -17.39
CA LYS A 680 -21.19 23.09 -18.32
C LYS A 680 -20.06 23.22 -19.34
N ILE A 681 -19.17 22.22 -19.38
CA ILE A 681 -18.06 22.18 -20.33
C ILE A 681 -18.48 21.39 -21.56
N ILE A 682 -18.39 22.01 -22.73
CA ILE A 682 -18.65 21.39 -24.03
C ILE A 682 -17.31 21.23 -24.74
N ILE A 683 -16.88 19.98 -24.94
CA ILE A 683 -15.67 19.66 -25.68
C ILE A 683 -16.05 19.27 -27.11
N VAL A 684 -15.63 20.06 -28.07
CA VAL A 684 -15.68 19.72 -29.50
C VAL A 684 -14.35 19.05 -29.84
N PHE A 685 -14.34 17.72 -29.79
CA PHE A 685 -13.16 16.91 -30.07
C PHE A 685 -13.13 16.46 -31.53
N LYS A 686 -11.99 16.66 -32.20
CA LYS A 686 -11.74 16.15 -33.55
C LYS A 686 -10.57 15.17 -33.55
N ASN A 687 -10.76 14.01 -34.17
CA ASN A 687 -9.69 13.03 -34.30
C ASN A 687 -8.97 13.20 -35.65
N LEU A 688 -7.82 13.88 -35.63
CA LEU A 688 -6.96 14.04 -36.81
C LEU A 688 -5.90 12.93 -36.92
N ALA A 689 -5.94 11.92 -36.04
CA ALA A 689 -5.01 10.80 -36.05
C ALA A 689 -5.52 9.62 -36.88
N SER A 690 -4.66 8.62 -37.11
CA SER A 690 -4.93 7.49 -38.02
C SER A 690 -5.81 6.38 -37.45
N ARG A 691 -6.15 6.42 -36.15
CA ARG A 691 -6.94 5.39 -35.46
C ARG A 691 -7.98 6.02 -34.52
N PRO A 692 -9.01 5.30 -34.08
CA PRO A 692 -10.03 5.85 -33.18
C PRO A 692 -9.45 6.27 -31.83
N TYR A 693 -9.93 7.40 -31.30
CA TYR A 693 -9.59 7.93 -29.97
C TYR A 693 -10.83 8.53 -29.30
N SER A 694 -10.76 8.77 -28.00
CA SER A 694 -11.81 9.46 -27.23
C SER A 694 -11.18 10.49 -26.29
N ILE A 695 -12.02 11.28 -25.63
CA ILE A 695 -11.61 12.21 -24.57
C ILE A 695 -12.57 12.09 -23.40
N HIS A 696 -12.01 11.99 -22.20
CA HIS A 696 -12.73 11.95 -20.93
C HIS A 696 -11.85 12.62 -19.86
N ALA A 697 -12.44 13.02 -18.74
CA ALA A 697 -11.72 13.68 -17.67
C ALA A 697 -12.11 13.10 -16.31
N HIS A 698 -11.15 13.09 -15.40
CA HIS A 698 -11.37 12.76 -14.00
C HIS A 698 -12.26 13.80 -13.30
N GLY A 699 -13.06 13.34 -12.34
CA GLY A 699 -13.89 14.16 -11.47
C GLY A 699 -15.06 14.90 -12.13
N VAL A 700 -15.33 14.69 -13.43
CA VAL A 700 -16.46 15.31 -14.13
C VAL A 700 -17.65 14.38 -14.21
N LYS A 701 -18.85 14.97 -14.09
CA LYS A 701 -20.11 14.26 -14.30
C LYS A 701 -20.49 14.28 -15.77
N THR A 702 -20.95 13.16 -16.30
CA THR A 702 -21.53 13.07 -17.65
C THR A 702 -22.96 12.55 -17.61
N ASP A 703 -23.66 12.60 -18.75
CA ASP A 703 -25.04 12.12 -18.88
C ASP A 703 -25.13 10.59 -19.08
N SER A 704 -24.01 9.91 -19.36
CA SER A 704 -23.99 8.50 -19.73
C SER A 704 -22.66 7.86 -19.33
N SER A 705 -22.73 6.68 -18.73
CA SER A 705 -21.54 5.92 -18.30
C SER A 705 -20.64 5.43 -19.45
N VAL A 706 -21.09 5.54 -20.69
CA VAL A 706 -20.32 5.16 -21.89
C VAL A 706 -19.68 6.39 -22.53
N VAL A 707 -18.36 6.35 -22.68
CA VAL A 707 -17.58 7.34 -23.44
C VAL A 707 -17.58 6.95 -24.92
N ALA A 708 -18.09 7.83 -25.77
CA ALA A 708 -18.12 7.60 -27.21
C ALA A 708 -16.72 7.68 -27.85
N VAL A 709 -16.43 6.76 -28.75
CA VAL A 709 -15.21 6.76 -29.56
C VAL A 709 -15.38 7.68 -30.77
N THR A 710 -14.37 8.49 -31.06
CA THR A 710 -14.30 9.36 -32.24
C THR A 710 -13.38 8.72 -33.28
N ASN A 711 -13.96 8.31 -34.41
CA ASN A 711 -13.19 7.75 -35.53
C ASN A 711 -12.34 8.82 -36.23
N PRO A 712 -11.28 8.44 -36.98
CA PRO A 712 -10.50 9.38 -37.79
C PRO A 712 -11.36 10.22 -38.74
N GLY A 713 -11.14 11.55 -38.75
CA GLY A 713 -11.89 12.52 -39.58
C GLY A 713 -12.68 13.54 -38.76
#